data_AF-A0A1G2WQX9-F1
#
_entry.id   AF-A0A1G2WQX9-F1
#
_cell.length_a   1.000
_cell.length_b   1.000
_cell.length_c   1.000
_cell.angle_alpha   90.00
_cell.angle_beta   90.00
_cell.angle_gamma   90.00
#
_symmetry.space_group_name_H-M   'P 1'
#
loop_
_entity.id
_entity.type
_entity.pdbx_description
1 polymer ?
#
loop_
_entity_poly.entity_id
_entity_poly.type
_entity_poly.pdbx_seq_one_letter_code
_entity_poly.pdbx_strand_id
1 'polypeptide(L)'
;MTKILQIYYSVFSCFCLFAAFIVCTNILADEGTKVTVENQCFDAEYFFDLKEIGFSKDKVNFNKGWLGIFMENAEGKGILVKELTNGSPAAEAGLKVGDIITKINNESTMGKDDLNLIKFKKIIETIGAGGIPVLTVFRDGAEMIFKPKLVAKLLKNVTQPATSLIAEALTVPAKEQNSSDKEILHSAQNDDKQRIRDDDSGVFSRENEEPSSCSKHTGTSFIDFAIKNKKYKDMLGATLQRIGEEIYVREGFQSENEVNPFRLSIINYLMLHPLDTNKIGQAIHDRIFDKDTFGQITFAAEMLDINFLPAVERNDVADSLQGQLQSVIDSLDSCVSLVKGAFRNLSREEFEFLYQNAHKIWLPNEKVESQDLAKVLALSQKVDLPKLFEAESLLLSKLTQIYSGQGTGTAKKINCDATQTNILPFHIPESIQYNSNTKIEDAGNFAGDILFVQDTNVGKIVIGGTGTSYYYSDAAIIIDLGGNDYYFNNAGSSNKGVPVSVCVDFLGSDVYSSDNQFTQGTGRFGIGLLADLGGNDKYLCQEFSQGTCVFGVGVLTDNDGDDFYSGLSSNQGVGFFGTGILNDLSGNDVYFSGMLAQGVGFTKGVGALIDFNGNDFYFGSGKYPDFRDPGKSFQSMSQGIGMGIRPEATIVGASGGIGILIDQKGADQYYGDYFSQGSGYYFSLGFLYDKEGNDKYYAGRYAQGAGIHSAIGLLEDKSGDDVYECYFGVSQGCGHDTGIGFLVDNGGNDNYRCETISQGVGLEKGIGVLADFYGNDGYSANGDSQGFSYPSKTEEVIGIGILIDNQGNNDTFRNMLKENLLLYRPNGGLILNK
;
A
#
# COMPACT_ATOMS: atom_id res chain seq x y z
N MET A 1 56.36 -31.87 -54.69
CA MET A 1 55.76 -32.23 -53.39
C MET A 1 55.67 -31.02 -52.45
N THR A 2 55.34 -29.83 -52.99
CA THR A 2 55.47 -28.55 -52.26
C THR A 2 54.30 -27.59 -52.50
N LYS A 3 53.38 -27.90 -53.43
CA LYS A 3 52.12 -27.14 -53.61
C LYS A 3 50.90 -27.75 -52.92
N ILE A 4 50.92 -29.06 -52.64
CA ILE A 4 49.82 -29.76 -51.94
C ILE A 4 49.88 -29.51 -50.42
N LEU A 5 51.08 -29.34 -49.84
CA LEU A 5 51.25 -29.02 -48.42
C LEU A 5 50.81 -27.59 -48.06
N GLN A 6 50.91 -26.65 -49.01
CA GLN A 6 50.50 -25.25 -48.82
C GLN A 6 48.97 -25.08 -48.82
N ILE A 7 48.26 -25.88 -49.63
CA ILE A 7 46.79 -25.91 -49.64
C ILE A 7 46.23 -26.56 -48.37
N TYR A 8 46.90 -27.58 -47.84
CA TYR A 8 46.51 -28.19 -46.55
C TYR A 8 46.66 -27.22 -45.37
N TYR A 9 47.70 -26.37 -45.35
CA TYR A 9 47.86 -25.36 -44.29
C TYR A 9 46.81 -24.24 -44.37
N SER A 10 46.40 -23.81 -45.57
CA SER A 10 45.37 -22.77 -45.74
C SER A 10 43.96 -23.28 -45.43
N VAL A 11 43.66 -24.56 -45.68
CA VAL A 11 42.36 -25.17 -45.36
C VAL A 11 42.29 -25.54 -43.88
N PHE A 12 43.38 -25.96 -43.24
CA PHE A 12 43.42 -26.25 -41.81
C PHE A 12 43.38 -24.97 -40.95
N SER A 13 43.99 -23.85 -41.40
CA SER A 13 43.87 -22.57 -40.69
C SER A 13 42.46 -21.97 -40.81
N CYS A 14 41.75 -22.19 -41.93
CA CYS A 14 40.33 -21.81 -42.05
C CYS A 14 39.41 -22.70 -41.20
N PHE A 15 39.72 -23.98 -41.02
CA PHE A 15 38.93 -24.86 -40.16
C PHE A 15 39.15 -24.59 -38.67
N CYS A 16 40.35 -24.18 -38.23
CA CYS A 16 40.58 -23.74 -36.86
C CYS A 16 39.96 -22.36 -36.56
N LEU A 17 39.77 -21.50 -37.56
CA LEU A 17 39.03 -20.23 -37.43
C LEU A 17 37.51 -20.40 -37.45
N PHE A 18 36.98 -21.49 -38.03
CA PHE A 18 35.54 -21.80 -38.02
C PHE A 18 35.13 -22.74 -36.87
N ALA A 19 36.04 -23.57 -36.36
CA ALA A 19 35.78 -24.46 -35.21
C ALA A 19 35.92 -23.76 -33.84
N ALA A 20 36.34 -22.49 -33.81
CA ALA A 20 36.22 -21.64 -32.62
C ALA A 20 34.80 -21.06 -32.42
N PHE A 21 33.84 -21.42 -33.29
CA PHE A 21 32.49 -20.83 -33.29
C PHE A 21 31.37 -21.71 -32.70
N ILE A 22 31.63 -22.95 -32.27
CA ILE A 22 30.59 -23.78 -31.61
C ILE A 22 31.24 -24.66 -30.53
N VAL A 23 31.04 -24.26 -29.26
CA VAL A 23 30.82 -25.06 -28.02
C VAL A 23 31.30 -24.24 -26.80
N CYS A 24 30.31 -23.73 -26.05
CA CYS A 24 30.24 -23.40 -24.62
C CYS A 24 31.51 -22.91 -23.87
N THR A 25 31.52 -21.65 -23.42
CA THR A 25 31.13 -21.24 -22.05
C THR A 25 31.25 -19.70 -21.89
N ASN A 26 30.30 -19.12 -21.16
CA ASN A 26 30.27 -17.77 -20.57
C ASN A 26 31.53 -16.90 -20.70
N ILE A 27 31.40 -15.81 -21.48
CA ILE A 27 32.13 -14.55 -21.25
C ILE A 27 31.11 -13.42 -21.47
N LEU A 28 30.60 -12.89 -20.36
CA LEU A 28 30.04 -11.55 -20.24
C LEU A 28 31.12 -10.53 -20.63
N ALA A 29 30.91 -9.75 -21.70
CA ALA A 29 31.47 -8.41 -21.93
C ALA A 29 31.19 -7.94 -23.38
N ASP A 30 30.00 -7.39 -23.61
CA ASP A 30 29.82 -6.07 -24.25
C ASP A 30 28.33 -5.69 -24.15
N GLU A 31 28.00 -4.90 -23.11
CA GLU A 31 26.63 -4.50 -22.76
C GLU A 31 26.19 -3.21 -23.46
N GLY A 32 24.95 -3.24 -23.97
CA GLY A 32 24.04 -2.10 -24.01
C GLY A 32 24.32 -0.99 -25.03
N THR A 33 23.26 -0.26 -25.40
CA THR A 33 23.39 1.00 -26.14
C THR A 33 23.62 2.12 -25.14
N LYS A 34 24.69 2.89 -25.33
CA LYS A 34 25.08 4.01 -24.46
C LYS A 34 24.75 5.33 -25.15
N VAL A 35 24.11 6.25 -24.44
CA VAL A 35 23.73 7.58 -24.93
C VAL A 35 24.19 8.62 -23.93
N THR A 36 24.97 9.60 -24.38
CA THR A 36 25.37 10.74 -23.54
C THR A 36 24.19 11.68 -23.34
N VAL A 37 23.97 12.14 -22.11
CA VAL A 37 22.86 13.04 -21.71
C VAL A 37 23.34 14.39 -21.17
N GLU A 38 24.62 14.72 -21.30
CA GLU A 38 25.27 15.96 -20.82
C GLU A 38 24.49 17.25 -21.14
N ASN A 39 23.88 17.32 -22.34
CA ASN A 39 23.12 18.50 -22.78
C ASN A 39 21.59 18.29 -22.72
N GLN A 40 21.12 17.27 -22.01
CA GLN A 40 19.69 16.98 -21.82
C GLN A 40 19.26 17.43 -20.45
N CYS A 41 18.10 18.08 -20.37
CA CYS A 41 17.44 18.37 -19.10
C CYS A 41 16.03 17.82 -19.13
N PHE A 42 15.70 17.16 -18.05
CA PHE A 42 14.40 16.55 -17.80
C PHE A 42 13.69 17.42 -16.78
N ASP A 43 12.38 17.53 -16.94
CA ASP A 43 11.55 18.20 -15.96
C ASP A 43 11.36 17.29 -14.74
N ALA A 44 11.64 17.78 -13.53
CA ALA A 44 11.52 16.98 -12.31
C ALA A 44 10.05 16.67 -11.99
N GLU A 45 9.14 17.63 -12.23
CA GLU A 45 7.71 17.46 -11.95
C GLU A 45 7.05 16.44 -12.90
N TYR A 46 7.55 16.37 -14.14
CA TYR A 46 7.01 15.50 -15.19
C TYR A 46 8.01 14.42 -15.60
N PHE A 47 8.89 14.00 -14.68
CA PHE A 47 10.04 13.16 -15.03
C PHE A 47 9.62 11.81 -15.65
N PHE A 48 8.56 11.21 -15.11
CA PHE A 48 8.02 9.91 -15.53
C PHE A 48 6.92 9.97 -16.59
N ASP A 49 6.44 11.16 -16.96
CA ASP A 49 5.34 11.34 -17.91
C ASP A 49 5.57 10.55 -19.21
N LEU A 50 4.53 9.87 -19.70
CA LEU A 50 4.57 9.10 -20.93
C LEU A 50 3.41 9.45 -21.85
N LYS A 51 3.69 10.04 -23.01
CA LYS A 51 2.65 10.53 -23.93
C LYS A 51 2.43 9.66 -25.16
N GLU A 52 3.48 8.98 -25.64
CA GLU A 52 3.44 8.36 -26.97
C GLU A 52 2.89 6.93 -27.01
N ILE A 53 2.95 6.18 -25.92
CA ILE A 53 2.54 4.77 -25.85
C ILE A 53 1.81 4.46 -24.54
N GLY A 54 0.95 3.45 -24.57
CA GLY A 54 0.19 3.00 -23.40
C GLY A 54 -0.63 1.76 -23.71
N PHE A 55 -1.41 1.31 -22.74
CA PHE A 55 -2.34 0.20 -22.93
C PHE A 55 -3.39 0.50 -24.01
N SER A 56 -3.68 -0.48 -24.87
CA SER A 56 -4.73 -0.37 -25.89
C SER A 56 -5.72 -1.53 -25.76
N LYS A 57 -6.97 -1.21 -25.41
CA LYS A 57 -8.06 -2.20 -25.25
C LYS A 57 -8.35 -2.95 -26.56
N ASP A 58 -8.27 -2.29 -27.70
CA ASP A 58 -8.56 -2.89 -29.02
C ASP A 58 -7.56 -3.98 -29.41
N LYS A 59 -6.38 -4.01 -28.79
CA LYS A 59 -5.38 -5.07 -28.98
C LYS A 59 -5.64 -6.31 -28.11
N VAL A 60 -6.59 -6.24 -27.18
CA VAL A 60 -6.88 -7.35 -26.25
C VAL A 60 -7.78 -8.40 -26.91
N ASN A 61 -7.29 -9.65 -26.94
CA ASN A 61 -8.12 -10.78 -27.33
C ASN A 61 -8.94 -11.28 -26.14
N PHE A 62 -10.19 -10.83 -26.03
CA PHE A 62 -11.12 -11.27 -24.98
C PHE A 62 -11.62 -12.71 -25.15
N ASN A 63 -11.38 -13.35 -26.29
CA ASN A 63 -11.80 -14.74 -26.53
C ASN A 63 -10.75 -15.76 -26.08
N LYS A 64 -9.71 -15.36 -25.33
CA LYS A 64 -8.69 -16.29 -24.78
C LYS A 64 -9.36 -17.40 -23.97
N GLY A 65 -9.08 -18.65 -24.32
CA GLY A 65 -9.57 -19.82 -23.60
C GLY A 65 -8.90 -19.96 -22.24
N TRP A 66 -9.68 -20.36 -21.22
CA TRP A 66 -9.19 -20.66 -19.87
C TRP A 66 -9.53 -22.09 -19.48
N LEU A 67 -8.53 -22.80 -18.95
CA LEU A 67 -8.65 -24.19 -18.51
C LEU A 67 -8.76 -24.31 -16.97
N GLY A 68 -8.15 -23.38 -16.23
CA GLY A 68 -8.16 -23.33 -14.76
C GLY A 68 -7.26 -24.35 -14.06
N ILE A 69 -6.02 -24.48 -14.54
CA ILE A 69 -4.96 -25.28 -13.90
C ILE A 69 -3.74 -24.41 -13.61
N PHE A 70 -3.07 -24.67 -12.49
CA PHE A 70 -1.68 -24.27 -12.29
C PHE A 70 -0.78 -25.45 -12.66
N MET A 71 0.31 -25.15 -13.34
CA MET A 71 1.08 -26.17 -14.05
C MET A 71 2.59 -26.00 -13.88
N GLU A 72 3.29 -27.13 -13.86
CA GLU A 72 4.74 -27.21 -13.82
C GLU A 72 5.26 -28.18 -14.89
N ASN A 73 6.54 -28.04 -15.25
CA ASN A 73 7.17 -28.95 -16.19
C ASN A 73 7.51 -30.26 -15.46
N ALA A 74 6.99 -31.38 -15.94
CA ALA A 74 7.23 -32.70 -15.34
C ALA A 74 8.53 -33.33 -15.87
N GLU A 75 9.63 -32.56 -15.93
CA GLU A 75 10.97 -32.98 -16.37
C GLU A 75 10.97 -33.99 -17.54
N GLY A 76 10.39 -33.60 -18.67
CA GLY A 76 10.37 -34.43 -19.88
C GLY A 76 9.29 -35.52 -19.92
N LYS A 77 8.34 -35.53 -18.98
CA LYS A 77 7.14 -36.41 -19.03
C LYS A 77 5.88 -35.71 -19.57
N GLY A 78 5.87 -34.37 -19.60
CA GLY A 78 4.71 -33.57 -19.98
C GLY A 78 4.51 -32.40 -19.02
N ILE A 79 3.25 -32.00 -18.85
CA ILE A 79 2.85 -30.87 -18.00
C ILE A 79 2.12 -31.40 -16.77
N LEU A 80 2.70 -31.18 -15.60
CA LEU A 80 2.11 -31.57 -14.32
C LEU A 80 1.01 -30.59 -13.93
N VAL A 81 -0.18 -31.10 -13.59
CA VAL A 81 -1.23 -30.33 -12.92
C VAL A 81 -0.85 -30.24 -11.44
N LYS A 82 -0.28 -29.09 -11.06
CA LYS A 82 0.12 -28.82 -9.67
C LYS A 82 -1.09 -28.45 -8.82
N GLU A 83 -1.97 -27.60 -9.38
CA GLU A 83 -3.19 -27.17 -8.74
C GLU A 83 -4.32 -27.01 -9.76
N LEU A 84 -5.55 -27.01 -9.25
CA LEU A 84 -6.77 -27.01 -10.06
C LEU A 84 -7.76 -26.03 -9.43
N THR A 85 -8.25 -25.07 -10.20
CA THR A 85 -9.26 -24.12 -9.71
C THR A 85 -10.61 -24.81 -9.64
N ASN A 86 -11.28 -24.72 -8.49
CA ASN A 86 -12.63 -25.26 -8.31
C ASN A 86 -13.63 -24.63 -9.30
N GLY A 87 -14.52 -25.44 -9.88
CA GLY A 87 -15.47 -24.99 -10.91
C GLY A 87 -14.84 -24.63 -12.26
N SER A 88 -13.55 -24.87 -12.46
CA SER A 88 -12.89 -24.65 -13.74
C SER A 88 -13.28 -25.70 -14.79
N PRO A 89 -13.08 -25.39 -16.09
CA PRO A 89 -13.24 -26.38 -17.16
C PRO A 89 -12.47 -27.69 -16.94
N ALA A 90 -11.25 -27.61 -16.39
CA ALA A 90 -10.47 -28.80 -16.07
C ALA A 90 -11.09 -29.63 -14.93
N ALA A 91 -11.57 -28.96 -13.87
CA ALA A 91 -12.22 -29.63 -12.75
C ALA A 91 -13.54 -30.30 -13.17
N GLU A 92 -14.37 -29.60 -13.94
CA GLU A 92 -15.61 -30.15 -14.50
C GLU A 92 -15.36 -31.35 -15.43
N ALA A 93 -14.24 -31.34 -16.15
CA ALA A 93 -13.83 -32.47 -16.99
C ALA A 93 -13.29 -33.67 -16.22
N GLY A 94 -12.95 -33.52 -14.93
CA GLY A 94 -12.43 -34.59 -14.08
C GLY A 94 -10.90 -34.74 -14.04
N LEU A 95 -10.16 -33.69 -14.43
CA LEU A 95 -8.72 -33.61 -14.15
C LEU A 95 -8.50 -33.54 -12.63
N LYS A 96 -7.31 -33.97 -12.18
CA LYS A 96 -6.91 -33.99 -10.77
C LYS A 96 -5.48 -33.48 -10.61
N VAL A 97 -5.19 -32.97 -9.41
CA VAL A 97 -3.81 -32.67 -9.00
C VAL A 97 -2.97 -33.95 -9.11
N GLY A 98 -1.76 -33.83 -9.67
CA GLY A 98 -0.86 -34.95 -9.94
C GLY A 98 -0.97 -35.52 -11.36
N ASP A 99 -1.98 -35.11 -12.14
CA ASP A 99 -2.10 -35.50 -13.55
C ASP A 99 -0.93 -34.98 -14.39
N ILE A 100 -0.43 -35.79 -15.32
CA ILE A 100 0.58 -35.36 -16.29
C ILE A 100 -0.07 -35.30 -17.68
N ILE A 101 -0.24 -34.10 -18.23
CA ILE A 101 -0.76 -33.89 -19.58
C ILE A 101 0.36 -34.14 -20.59
N THR A 102 0.21 -35.20 -21.39
CA THR A 102 1.20 -35.66 -22.37
C THR A 102 0.91 -35.20 -23.79
N LYS A 103 -0.36 -34.92 -24.13
CA LYS A 103 -0.79 -34.42 -25.45
C LYS A 103 -1.98 -33.47 -25.38
N ILE A 104 -2.05 -32.56 -26.34
CA ILE A 104 -3.21 -31.70 -26.62
C ILE A 104 -3.57 -31.80 -28.10
N ASN A 105 -4.82 -32.13 -28.44
CA ASN A 105 -5.30 -32.28 -29.83
C ASN A 105 -4.41 -33.20 -30.70
N ASN A 106 -3.90 -34.30 -30.11
CA ASN A 106 -2.94 -35.24 -30.69
C ASN A 106 -1.51 -34.72 -30.89
N GLU A 107 -1.21 -33.48 -30.54
CA GLU A 107 0.15 -32.95 -30.50
C GLU A 107 0.79 -33.22 -29.14
N SER A 108 2.04 -33.69 -29.15
CA SER A 108 2.82 -33.93 -27.94
C SER A 108 3.09 -32.62 -27.19
N THR A 109 2.87 -32.60 -25.88
CA THR A 109 3.29 -31.47 -25.02
C THR A 109 4.81 -31.48 -24.77
N MET A 110 5.51 -32.54 -25.18
CA MET A 110 6.96 -32.66 -25.09
C MET A 110 7.65 -31.97 -26.27
N GLY A 111 8.38 -30.89 -25.99
CA GLY A 111 9.31 -30.22 -26.91
C GLY A 111 10.79 -30.45 -26.56
N LYS A 112 11.69 -29.94 -27.40
CA LYS A 112 13.16 -30.02 -27.21
C LYS A 112 13.76 -28.95 -26.28
N ASP A 113 12.95 -27.99 -25.81
CA ASP A 113 13.40 -26.81 -25.05
C ASP A 113 12.48 -26.56 -23.84
N ASP A 114 12.93 -25.76 -22.87
CA ASP A 114 12.20 -25.41 -21.62
C ASP A 114 10.87 -24.64 -21.83
N LEU A 115 10.43 -24.42 -23.07
CA LEU A 115 9.27 -23.61 -23.45
C LEU A 115 7.93 -24.38 -23.47
N ASN A 116 7.87 -25.60 -22.94
CA ASN A 116 6.68 -26.46 -23.03
C ASN A 116 5.43 -25.84 -22.38
N LEU A 117 5.60 -25.15 -21.25
CA LEU A 117 4.51 -24.45 -20.54
C LEU A 117 3.94 -23.29 -21.37
N ILE A 118 4.82 -22.49 -21.98
CA ILE A 118 4.44 -21.35 -22.84
C ILE A 118 3.65 -21.84 -24.05
N LYS A 119 4.14 -22.90 -24.71
CA LYS A 119 3.47 -23.49 -25.89
C LYS A 119 2.07 -24.01 -25.54
N PHE A 120 1.94 -24.78 -24.47
CA PHE A 120 0.64 -25.31 -24.04
C PHE A 120 -0.35 -24.20 -23.67
N LYS A 121 0.09 -23.20 -22.89
CA LYS A 121 -0.73 -22.02 -22.57
C LYS A 121 -1.23 -21.32 -23.82
N LYS A 122 -0.34 -21.04 -24.78
CA LYS A 122 -0.70 -20.41 -26.07
C LYS A 122 -1.74 -21.22 -26.85
N ILE A 123 -1.64 -22.55 -26.88
CA ILE A 123 -2.63 -23.41 -27.56
C ILE A 123 -4.01 -23.28 -26.90
N ILE A 124 -4.09 -23.39 -25.57
CA ILE A 124 -5.36 -23.25 -24.84
C ILE A 124 -5.97 -21.86 -25.06
N GLU A 125 -5.17 -20.80 -24.94
CA GLU A 125 -5.63 -19.43 -25.16
C GLU A 125 -6.13 -19.23 -26.61
N THR A 126 -5.48 -19.84 -27.60
CA THR A 126 -5.82 -19.74 -29.03
C THR A 126 -7.09 -20.51 -29.41
N ILE A 127 -7.31 -21.70 -28.83
CA ILE A 127 -8.55 -22.47 -29.03
C ILE A 127 -9.77 -21.62 -28.66
N GLY A 128 -9.61 -20.81 -27.60
CA GLY A 128 -10.57 -19.79 -27.23
C GLY A 128 -11.76 -20.31 -26.41
N ALA A 129 -12.56 -19.36 -25.90
CA ALA A 129 -13.75 -19.69 -25.13
C ALA A 129 -14.75 -20.51 -25.95
N GLY A 130 -15.37 -21.51 -25.33
CA GLY A 130 -16.30 -22.45 -25.95
C GLY A 130 -15.62 -23.61 -26.69
N GLY A 131 -14.32 -23.55 -26.95
CA GLY A 131 -13.56 -24.65 -27.54
C GLY A 131 -13.40 -25.85 -26.60
N ILE A 132 -13.14 -27.03 -27.16
CA ILE A 132 -13.07 -28.30 -26.43
C ILE A 132 -11.78 -29.04 -26.82
N PRO A 133 -10.62 -28.72 -26.22
CA PRO A 133 -9.39 -29.45 -26.47
C PRO A 133 -9.52 -30.92 -26.05
N VAL A 134 -8.81 -31.80 -26.76
CA VAL A 134 -8.65 -33.20 -26.36
C VAL A 134 -7.31 -33.33 -25.63
N LEU A 135 -7.36 -33.54 -24.32
CA LEU A 135 -6.18 -33.72 -23.48
C LEU A 135 -5.92 -35.21 -23.26
N THR A 136 -4.71 -35.69 -23.60
CA THR A 136 -4.24 -37.02 -23.17
C THR A 136 -3.44 -36.84 -21.89
N VAL A 137 -3.84 -37.57 -20.85
CA VAL A 137 -3.33 -37.43 -19.49
C VAL A 137 -2.85 -38.78 -18.98
N PHE A 138 -1.70 -38.80 -18.32
CA PHE A 138 -1.18 -39.96 -17.63
C PHE A 138 -1.49 -39.87 -16.13
N ARG A 139 -2.20 -40.86 -15.59
CA ARG A 139 -2.58 -40.97 -14.17
C ARG A 139 -2.45 -42.43 -13.74
N ASP A 140 -1.81 -42.68 -12.60
CA ASP A 140 -1.70 -44.01 -11.98
C ASP A 140 -1.24 -45.14 -12.93
N GLY A 141 -0.34 -44.83 -13.87
CA GLY A 141 0.21 -45.81 -14.81
C GLY A 141 -0.58 -45.97 -16.12
N ALA A 142 -1.69 -45.27 -16.32
CA ALA A 142 -2.56 -45.38 -17.49
C ALA A 142 -2.77 -44.04 -18.21
N GLU A 143 -2.95 -44.10 -19.54
CA GLU A 143 -3.40 -42.95 -20.34
C GLU A 143 -4.93 -42.81 -20.30
N MET A 144 -5.39 -41.58 -20.13
CA MET A 144 -6.79 -41.18 -20.08
C MET A 144 -7.02 -39.99 -21.02
N ILE A 145 -8.27 -39.78 -21.45
CA ILE A 145 -8.65 -38.67 -22.32
C ILE A 145 -9.67 -37.78 -21.61
N PHE A 146 -9.42 -36.47 -21.60
CA PHE A 146 -10.31 -35.46 -21.06
C PHE A 146 -10.67 -34.42 -22.14
N LYS A 147 -11.89 -33.88 -22.07
CA LYS A 147 -12.44 -32.92 -23.05
C LYS A 147 -13.10 -31.71 -22.35
N PRO A 148 -12.31 -30.87 -21.68
CA PRO A 148 -12.83 -29.70 -20.96
C PRO A 148 -13.41 -28.68 -21.95
N LYS A 149 -14.56 -28.08 -21.62
CA LYS A 149 -15.13 -26.97 -22.40
C LYS A 149 -14.59 -25.65 -21.86
N LEU A 150 -13.71 -25.00 -22.60
CA LEU A 150 -13.04 -23.78 -22.16
C LEU A 150 -14.04 -22.63 -21.99
N VAL A 151 -13.74 -21.73 -21.05
CA VAL A 151 -14.47 -20.45 -20.88
C VAL A 151 -13.54 -19.27 -21.16
N ALA A 152 -14.09 -18.05 -21.19
CA ALA A 152 -13.29 -16.85 -21.44
C ALA A 152 -12.41 -16.52 -20.23
N LYS A 153 -11.10 -16.36 -20.46
CA LYS A 153 -10.12 -15.96 -19.45
C LYS A 153 -10.31 -14.53 -18.96
N LEU A 154 -10.74 -13.64 -19.85
CA LEU A 154 -10.84 -12.21 -19.60
C LEU A 154 -12.29 -11.74 -19.56
N LEU A 155 -12.60 -10.85 -18.63
CA LEU A 155 -13.84 -10.07 -18.54
C LEU A 155 -13.79 -8.93 -19.58
N LYS A 156 -14.93 -8.59 -20.19
CA LYS A 156 -15.02 -7.47 -21.16
C LYS A 156 -15.38 -6.13 -20.51
N ASN A 157 -16.05 -6.23 -19.36
CA ASN A 157 -16.63 -5.11 -18.63
C ASN A 157 -15.77 -4.88 -17.38
N VAL A 158 -14.89 -3.87 -17.44
CA VAL A 158 -14.11 -3.40 -16.28
C VAL A 158 -14.48 -1.95 -16.09
N THR A 159 -14.83 -1.57 -14.86
CA THR A 159 -15.11 -0.19 -14.49
C THR A 159 -13.83 0.63 -14.68
N GLN A 160 -13.95 1.69 -15.48
CA GLN A 160 -12.86 2.64 -15.68
C GLN A 160 -12.87 3.71 -14.58
N PRO A 161 -11.69 4.26 -14.23
CA PRO A 161 -11.53 5.21 -13.14
C PRO A 161 -12.33 6.49 -13.35
N ALA A 162 -12.90 6.98 -12.26
CA ALA A 162 -13.67 8.23 -12.21
C ALA A 162 -13.44 8.98 -10.88
N THR A 163 -12.21 8.95 -10.32
CA THR A 163 -11.90 9.70 -9.10
C THR A 163 -11.50 11.13 -9.42
N SER A 164 -11.93 12.08 -8.58
CA SER A 164 -11.47 13.47 -8.64
C SER A 164 -9.97 13.60 -8.43
N LEU A 165 -9.38 12.73 -7.59
CA LEU A 165 -7.93 12.62 -7.37
C LEU A 165 -7.16 12.55 -8.70
N ILE A 166 -7.54 11.61 -9.58
CA ILE A 166 -6.84 11.41 -10.85
C ILE A 166 -7.01 12.64 -11.74
N ALA A 167 -8.22 13.20 -11.82
CA ALA A 167 -8.46 14.39 -12.62
C ALA A 167 -7.61 15.57 -12.14
N GLU A 168 -7.55 15.81 -10.83
CA GLU A 168 -6.75 16.87 -10.20
C GLU A 168 -5.26 16.67 -10.45
N ALA A 169 -4.74 15.48 -10.17
CA ALA A 169 -3.34 15.14 -10.45
C ALA A 169 -3.00 15.38 -11.92
N LEU A 170 -3.88 14.98 -12.85
CA LEU A 170 -3.65 15.16 -14.29
C LEU A 170 -3.89 16.59 -14.80
N THR A 171 -4.56 17.45 -14.04
CA THR A 171 -4.75 18.85 -14.41
C THR A 171 -3.52 19.69 -14.08
N VAL A 172 -3.03 20.42 -15.08
CA VAL A 172 -1.93 21.37 -14.96
C VAL A 172 -2.32 22.53 -14.03
N PRO A 173 -1.62 22.82 -12.92
CA PRO A 173 -1.70 24.14 -12.33
C PRO A 173 -0.88 25.09 -13.20
N ALA A 174 -1.49 25.56 -14.30
CA ALA A 174 -1.04 26.77 -14.94
C ALA A 174 -1.52 27.95 -14.09
N LYS A 175 -0.86 28.22 -12.95
CA LYS A 175 -1.04 29.48 -12.21
C LYS A 175 0.12 29.79 -11.26
N GLU A 176 0.87 30.80 -11.70
CA GLU A 176 1.38 31.93 -10.92
C GLU A 176 2.16 31.61 -9.64
N GLN A 177 3.49 31.69 -9.79
CA GLN A 177 4.39 32.23 -8.78
C GLN A 177 3.74 33.44 -8.10
N ASN A 178 3.17 33.23 -6.91
CA ASN A 178 3.13 34.28 -5.91
C ASN A 178 4.30 34.06 -4.97
N SER A 179 5.13 35.09 -4.94
CA SER A 179 6.26 35.31 -4.07
C SER A 179 5.87 35.15 -2.59
N SER A 180 6.33 34.08 -1.95
CA SER A 180 6.65 34.09 -0.50
C SER A 180 7.83 33.20 -0.12
N ASP A 181 8.24 32.21 -0.93
CA ASP A 181 9.32 31.29 -0.53
C ASP A 181 10.71 31.65 -1.08
N LYS A 182 11.00 32.95 -1.21
CA LYS A 182 12.34 33.46 -1.55
C LYS A 182 13.11 34.10 -0.40
N GLU A 183 12.64 34.00 0.84
CA GLU A 183 13.31 34.61 2.00
C GLU A 183 13.83 33.65 3.07
N ILE A 184 13.89 32.33 2.85
CA ILE A 184 14.46 31.40 3.85
C ILE A 184 15.91 30.95 3.54
N LEU A 185 16.46 31.29 2.37
CA LEU A 185 17.85 30.94 2.02
C LEU A 185 18.91 32.04 2.32
N HIS A 186 18.58 33.03 3.17
CA HIS A 186 19.54 34.07 3.56
C HIS A 186 19.59 34.42 5.07
N SER A 187 19.19 33.51 5.97
CA SER A 187 19.38 33.70 7.41
C SER A 187 20.08 32.51 8.09
N ALA A 188 21.21 32.08 7.54
CA ALA A 188 22.15 31.18 8.23
C ALA A 188 23.60 31.65 8.11
N GLN A 189 23.83 32.97 8.07
CA GLN A 189 25.16 33.56 8.23
C GLN A 189 25.03 34.95 8.83
N ASN A 190 24.81 35.04 10.15
CA ASN A 190 25.20 36.20 10.96
C ASN A 190 24.97 35.88 12.43
N ASP A 191 25.92 35.16 13.03
CA ASP A 191 26.25 35.33 14.45
C ASP A 191 27.64 34.74 14.69
N ASP A 192 28.66 35.49 14.28
CA ASP A 192 29.92 35.60 15.05
C ASP A 192 30.86 36.61 14.41
N LYS A 193 30.74 37.88 14.83
CA LYS A 193 31.81 38.88 14.66
C LYS A 193 31.93 39.77 15.89
N GLN A 194 32.65 39.30 16.90
CA GLN A 194 33.49 40.15 17.73
C GLN A 194 34.86 39.50 17.98
N ARG A 195 35.87 39.90 17.19
CA ARG A 195 37.22 40.32 17.62
C ARG A 195 38.20 40.48 16.43
N ILE A 196 38.32 41.73 16.00
CA ILE A 196 39.55 42.51 15.77
C ILE A 196 40.90 41.74 15.62
N ARG A 197 41.48 41.89 14.41
CA ARG A 197 42.88 42.26 14.00
C ARG A 197 43.81 41.24 13.31
N ASP A 198 44.26 41.75 12.14
CA ASP A 198 45.60 41.79 11.51
C ASP A 198 46.12 40.62 10.64
N ASP A 199 46.42 41.00 9.38
CA ASP A 199 47.38 40.52 8.36
C ASP A 199 47.38 39.01 8.01
N ASP A 200 47.56 38.53 6.77
CA ASP A 200 48.38 39.00 5.66
C ASP A 200 47.99 38.25 4.34
N SER A 201 48.30 38.87 3.21
CA SER A 201 48.56 38.38 1.83
C SER A 201 48.00 37.06 1.25
N GLY A 202 47.54 37.12 -0.01
CA GLY A 202 47.64 35.97 -0.93
C GLY A 202 46.56 35.86 -2.00
N VAL A 203 46.72 36.62 -3.09
CA VAL A 203 45.94 36.50 -4.32
C VAL A 203 46.11 35.11 -4.94
N PHE A 204 45.01 34.36 -5.08
CA PHE A 204 44.85 33.30 -6.09
C PHE A 204 43.45 33.41 -6.69
N SER A 205 43.37 34.00 -7.88
CA SER A 205 42.20 33.94 -8.74
C SER A 205 42.06 32.53 -9.31
N ARG A 206 41.04 31.79 -8.87
CA ARG A 206 40.44 30.70 -9.65
C ARG A 206 39.06 31.15 -10.07
N GLU A 207 38.82 31.02 -11.36
CA GLU A 207 37.55 31.30 -12.02
C GLU A 207 36.46 30.45 -11.38
N ASN A 208 35.46 31.13 -10.81
CA ASN A 208 34.17 30.50 -10.51
C ASN A 208 33.47 30.29 -11.86
N GLU A 209 33.59 29.09 -12.42
CA GLU A 209 32.56 28.63 -13.36
C GLU A 209 31.30 28.34 -12.52
N GLU A 210 30.30 29.19 -12.68
CA GLU A 210 28.93 28.91 -12.24
C GLU A 210 28.49 27.56 -12.85
N PRO A 211 27.89 26.64 -12.08
CA PRO A 211 27.30 25.45 -12.66
C PRO A 211 26.22 25.90 -13.66
N SER A 212 26.32 25.42 -14.89
CA SER A 212 25.45 25.80 -15.99
C SER A 212 23.99 25.54 -15.61
N SER A 213 23.28 26.61 -15.26
CA SER A 213 21.84 26.57 -14.98
C SER A 213 21.11 25.96 -16.19
N CYS A 214 20.48 24.82 -15.99
CA CYS A 214 19.50 24.34 -16.95
C CYS A 214 18.20 25.15 -16.81
N SER A 215 18.25 26.40 -17.22
CA SER A 215 17.18 27.39 -17.11
C SER A 215 16.21 27.39 -18.30
N LYS A 216 16.10 26.27 -19.02
CA LYS A 216 15.12 26.12 -20.12
C LYS A 216 14.34 24.82 -19.95
N HIS A 217 13.09 24.94 -19.48
CA HIS A 217 12.09 23.88 -19.61
C HIS A 217 12.02 23.43 -21.08
N THR A 218 12.57 22.25 -21.37
CA THR A 218 12.46 21.60 -22.67
C THR A 218 11.08 20.98 -22.88
N GLY A 219 10.28 20.87 -21.80
CA GLY A 219 8.95 20.26 -21.79
C GLY A 219 8.94 18.76 -22.09
N THR A 220 10.11 18.10 -22.06
CA THR A 220 10.26 16.68 -22.38
C THR A 220 10.60 15.89 -21.12
N SER A 221 9.80 14.88 -20.79
CA SER A 221 10.07 13.95 -19.69
C SER A 221 11.27 13.05 -20.00
N PHE A 222 11.87 12.44 -18.97
CA PHE A 222 12.92 11.45 -19.15
C PHE A 222 12.40 10.23 -19.92
N ILE A 223 11.18 9.78 -19.62
CA ILE A 223 10.59 8.62 -20.27
C ILE A 223 10.32 8.88 -21.75
N ASP A 224 9.77 10.05 -22.13
CA ASP A 224 9.57 10.41 -23.55
C ASP A 224 10.92 10.50 -24.29
N PHE A 225 11.99 10.93 -23.61
CA PHE A 225 13.34 10.85 -24.17
C PHE A 225 13.79 9.40 -24.36
N ALA A 226 13.60 8.54 -23.36
CA ALA A 226 14.07 7.15 -23.37
C ALA A 226 13.44 6.31 -24.49
N ILE A 227 12.15 6.51 -24.77
CA ILE A 227 11.43 5.77 -25.81
C ILE A 227 11.79 6.20 -27.25
N LYS A 228 12.63 7.22 -27.43
CA LYS A 228 13.24 7.48 -28.76
C LYS A 228 14.07 6.28 -29.22
N ASN A 229 14.58 5.46 -28.29
CA ASN A 229 15.10 4.15 -28.59
C ASN A 229 13.94 3.19 -28.95
N LYS A 230 13.80 2.88 -30.24
CA LYS A 230 12.72 2.03 -30.75
C LYS A 230 12.64 0.66 -30.07
N LYS A 231 13.79 0.01 -29.79
CA LYS A 231 13.80 -1.30 -29.14
C LYS A 231 13.26 -1.20 -27.72
N TYR A 232 13.68 -0.18 -26.96
CA TYR A 232 13.17 0.07 -25.62
C TYR A 232 11.67 0.39 -25.63
N LYS A 233 11.23 1.26 -26.55
CA LYS A 233 9.81 1.59 -26.77
C LYS A 233 8.95 0.35 -27.04
N ASP A 234 9.42 -0.56 -27.89
CA ASP A 234 8.70 -1.79 -28.22
C ASP A 234 8.60 -2.73 -27.00
N MET A 235 9.67 -2.84 -26.20
CA MET A 235 9.68 -3.64 -24.96
C MET A 235 8.74 -3.03 -23.91
N LEU A 236 8.88 -1.74 -23.60
CA LEU A 236 8.03 -1.02 -22.65
C LEU A 236 6.55 -1.10 -23.08
N GLY A 237 6.25 -0.86 -24.36
CA GLY A 237 4.90 -0.95 -24.88
C GLY A 237 4.29 -2.35 -24.75
N ALA A 238 5.08 -3.42 -24.91
CA ALA A 238 4.63 -4.79 -24.69
C ALA A 238 4.35 -5.07 -23.21
N THR A 239 5.20 -4.58 -22.30
CA THR A 239 5.01 -4.70 -20.85
C THR A 239 3.77 -3.94 -20.38
N LEU A 240 3.59 -2.68 -20.81
CA LEU A 240 2.41 -1.87 -20.51
C LEU A 240 1.11 -2.52 -21.01
N GLN A 241 1.11 -3.02 -22.25
CA GLN A 241 -0.03 -3.76 -22.79
C GLN A 241 -0.34 -4.99 -21.94
N ARG A 242 0.70 -5.71 -21.47
CA ARG A 242 0.53 -6.93 -20.69
C ARG A 242 0.02 -6.67 -19.28
N ILE A 243 0.54 -5.66 -18.59
CA ILE A 243 0.05 -5.22 -17.27
C ILE A 243 -1.41 -4.77 -17.41
N GLY A 244 -1.74 -3.94 -18.40
CA GLY A 244 -3.12 -3.51 -18.61
C GLY A 244 -4.10 -4.63 -18.99
N GLU A 245 -3.64 -5.78 -19.50
CA GLU A 245 -4.48 -6.97 -19.67
C GLU A 245 -4.90 -7.62 -18.34
N GLU A 246 -4.11 -7.47 -17.27
CA GLU A 246 -4.39 -8.06 -15.95
C GLU A 246 -5.68 -7.52 -15.32
N ILE A 247 -6.04 -6.26 -15.57
CA ILE A 247 -7.27 -5.68 -15.01
C ILE A 247 -8.54 -6.41 -15.50
N TYR A 248 -8.43 -7.12 -16.63
CA TYR A 248 -9.52 -7.88 -17.23
C TYR A 248 -9.50 -9.35 -16.81
N VAL A 249 -8.52 -9.80 -16.04
CA VAL A 249 -8.41 -11.22 -15.65
C VAL A 249 -9.57 -11.62 -14.75
N ARG A 250 -10.20 -12.75 -15.08
CA ARG A 250 -11.28 -13.36 -14.30
C ARG A 250 -10.70 -14.18 -13.14
N GLU A 251 -10.10 -13.50 -12.17
CA GLU A 251 -9.53 -14.10 -10.95
C GLU A 251 -10.20 -13.57 -9.68
N GLY A 252 -10.25 -14.43 -8.65
CA GLY A 252 -10.90 -14.16 -7.36
C GLY A 252 -12.40 -14.48 -7.33
N PHE A 253 -13.05 -14.08 -6.24
CA PHE A 253 -14.47 -14.23 -6.00
C PHE A 253 -15.27 -13.46 -7.05
N GLN A 254 -16.30 -14.09 -7.59
CA GLN A 254 -17.24 -13.49 -8.54
C GLN A 254 -18.65 -13.87 -8.10
N SER A 255 -19.47 -12.87 -7.76
CA SER A 255 -20.92 -13.07 -7.53
C SER A 255 -21.65 -13.26 -8.86
N GLU A 256 -21.16 -12.62 -9.93
CA GLU A 256 -21.68 -12.72 -11.30
C GLU A 256 -20.52 -12.72 -12.31
N ASN A 257 -20.78 -13.17 -13.54
CA ASN A 257 -19.75 -13.44 -14.56
C ASN A 257 -19.19 -12.19 -15.27
N GLU A 258 -19.54 -10.98 -14.83
CA GLU A 258 -19.30 -9.75 -15.59
C GLU A 258 -18.30 -8.77 -14.98
N VAL A 259 -18.17 -8.70 -13.65
CA VAL A 259 -17.34 -7.71 -12.95
C VAL A 259 -16.68 -8.26 -11.68
N ASN A 260 -15.50 -7.76 -11.33
CA ASN A 260 -14.87 -8.03 -10.03
C ASN A 260 -15.40 -7.03 -8.98
N PRO A 261 -16.12 -7.48 -7.93
CA PRO A 261 -16.77 -6.59 -6.97
C PRO A 261 -15.81 -5.86 -6.02
N PHE A 262 -14.55 -6.29 -5.95
CA PHE A 262 -13.57 -5.78 -4.98
C PHE A 262 -12.46 -4.94 -5.60
N ARG A 263 -12.30 -4.96 -6.93
CA ARG A 263 -11.25 -4.21 -7.65
C ARG A 263 -11.53 -2.71 -7.58
N LEU A 264 -10.66 -1.96 -6.90
CA LEU A 264 -10.76 -0.50 -6.77
C LEU A 264 -10.36 0.21 -8.07
N SER A 265 -11.01 1.34 -8.35
CA SER A 265 -10.80 2.06 -9.61
C SER A 265 -9.42 2.72 -9.72
N ILE A 266 -8.84 3.18 -8.61
CA ILE A 266 -7.47 3.72 -8.56
C ILE A 266 -6.41 2.65 -8.89
N ILE A 267 -6.63 1.40 -8.47
CA ILE A 267 -5.76 0.27 -8.84
C ILE A 267 -5.83 0.00 -10.34
N ASN A 268 -7.03 0.02 -10.92
CA ASN A 268 -7.19 -0.10 -12.38
C ASN A 268 -6.46 1.04 -13.11
N TYR A 269 -6.54 2.27 -12.61
CA TYR A 269 -5.85 3.41 -13.19
C TYR A 269 -4.34 3.20 -13.21
N LEU A 270 -3.72 2.92 -12.05
CA LEU A 270 -2.27 2.75 -11.95
C LEU A 270 -1.77 1.55 -12.77
N MET A 271 -2.56 0.48 -12.88
CA MET A 271 -2.20 -0.62 -13.78
C MET A 271 -2.27 -0.26 -15.27
N LEU A 272 -3.16 0.65 -15.65
CA LEU A 272 -3.26 1.18 -17.02
C LEU A 272 -2.22 2.26 -17.30
N HIS A 273 -1.78 2.97 -16.26
CA HIS A 273 -0.85 4.09 -16.28
C HIS A 273 0.28 3.92 -15.24
N PRO A 274 1.14 2.87 -15.34
CA PRO A 274 2.11 2.55 -14.28
C PRO A 274 3.12 3.66 -13.95
N LEU A 275 3.42 4.52 -14.90
CA LEU A 275 4.39 5.60 -14.73
C LEU A 275 3.81 6.84 -14.03
N ASP A 276 2.50 6.86 -13.78
CA ASP A 276 1.86 7.91 -12.99
C ASP A 276 1.95 7.63 -11.48
N THR A 277 2.55 6.51 -11.07
CA THR A 277 2.57 6.02 -9.67
C THR A 277 3.10 7.08 -8.70
N ASN A 278 4.27 7.67 -8.97
CA ASN A 278 4.84 8.72 -8.11
C ASN A 278 3.93 9.96 -8.02
N LYS A 279 3.46 10.45 -9.16
CA LYS A 279 2.56 11.61 -9.23
C LYS A 279 1.24 11.41 -8.48
N ILE A 280 0.66 10.22 -8.58
CA ILE A 280 -0.55 9.85 -7.83
C ILE A 280 -0.22 9.71 -6.34
N GLY A 281 0.95 9.19 -5.97
CA GLY A 281 1.45 9.17 -4.59
C GLY A 281 1.46 10.55 -3.97
N GLN A 282 2.10 11.53 -4.63
CA GLN A 282 2.08 12.93 -4.21
C GLN A 282 0.64 13.46 -4.02
N ALA A 283 -0.25 13.19 -4.97
CA ALA A 283 -1.64 13.63 -4.88
C ALA A 283 -2.42 12.94 -3.73
N ILE A 284 -2.06 11.70 -3.36
CA ILE A 284 -2.61 11.03 -2.17
C ILE A 284 -2.13 11.73 -0.92
N HIS A 285 -0.82 11.97 -0.79
CA HIS A 285 -0.22 12.71 0.32
C HIS A 285 -0.91 14.07 0.50
N ASP A 286 -0.91 14.92 -0.53
CA ASP A 286 -1.44 16.29 -0.44
C ASP A 286 -2.93 16.31 -0.04
N ARG A 287 -3.72 15.32 -0.49
CA ARG A 287 -5.15 15.28 -0.20
C ARG A 287 -5.50 14.60 1.12
N ILE A 288 -4.65 13.77 1.69
CA ILE A 288 -4.93 13.14 2.99
C ILE A 288 -4.33 13.95 4.13
N PHE A 289 -3.16 14.54 3.92
CA PHE A 289 -2.41 15.27 4.92
C PHE A 289 -3.00 16.67 5.22
N ASP A 290 -3.35 17.45 4.19
CA ASP A 290 -3.87 18.82 4.37
C ASP A 290 -5.31 18.89 4.93
N LYS A 291 -5.86 17.76 5.38
CA LYS A 291 -7.26 17.63 5.79
C LYS A 291 -7.38 17.30 7.26
N ASP A 292 -8.42 17.85 7.87
CA ASP A 292 -8.94 17.35 9.14
C ASP A 292 -9.43 15.90 8.99
N THR A 293 -9.71 15.25 10.12
CA THR A 293 -10.23 13.87 10.15
C THR A 293 -11.45 13.70 9.23
N PHE A 294 -12.35 14.68 9.18
CA PHE A 294 -13.52 14.63 8.30
C PHE A 294 -13.13 14.55 6.81
N GLY A 295 -12.16 15.37 6.40
CA GLY A 295 -11.63 15.37 5.05
C GLY A 295 -10.87 14.07 4.72
N GLN A 296 -10.15 13.49 5.69
CA GLN A 296 -9.50 12.18 5.55
C GLN A 296 -10.53 11.06 5.33
N ILE A 297 -11.63 11.03 6.10
CA ILE A 297 -12.73 10.05 5.92
C ILE A 297 -13.38 10.19 4.55
N THR A 298 -13.61 11.42 4.10
CA THR A 298 -14.18 11.69 2.77
C THR A 298 -13.23 11.19 1.67
N PHE A 299 -11.93 11.40 1.84
CA PHE A 299 -10.91 10.91 0.92
C PHE A 299 -10.85 9.37 0.90
N ALA A 300 -10.90 8.71 2.06
CA ALA A 300 -10.93 7.26 2.16
C ALA A 300 -12.16 6.67 1.44
N ALA A 301 -13.33 7.31 1.56
CA ALA A 301 -14.53 6.90 0.82
C ALA A 301 -14.32 6.97 -0.71
N GLU A 302 -13.75 8.07 -1.21
CA GLU A 302 -13.42 8.23 -2.64
C GLU A 302 -12.49 7.10 -3.11
N MET A 303 -11.46 6.78 -2.32
CA MET A 303 -10.50 5.71 -2.62
C MET A 303 -11.12 4.31 -2.65
N LEU A 304 -12.23 4.10 -1.93
CA LEU A 304 -12.99 2.86 -1.93
C LEU A 304 -14.05 2.76 -3.03
N ASP A 305 -14.15 3.77 -3.90
CA ASP A 305 -15.23 3.97 -4.87
C ASP A 305 -16.62 4.12 -4.21
N ILE A 306 -16.66 4.72 -3.01
CA ILE A 306 -17.88 4.94 -2.24
C ILE A 306 -18.35 6.38 -2.45
N ASN A 307 -19.50 6.52 -3.09
CA ASN A 307 -20.20 7.79 -3.17
C ASN A 307 -21.24 7.85 -2.04
N PHE A 308 -21.08 8.83 -1.16
CA PHE A 308 -22.05 9.14 -0.11
C PHE A 308 -22.31 10.65 -0.07
N LEU A 309 -23.40 11.05 0.57
CA LEU A 309 -23.70 12.46 0.82
C LEU A 309 -23.22 12.77 2.24
N PRO A 310 -22.19 13.61 2.43
CA PRO A 310 -21.77 13.98 3.77
C PRO A 310 -22.93 14.66 4.50
N ALA A 311 -23.27 14.11 5.66
CA ALA A 311 -24.35 14.63 6.49
C ALA A 311 -23.83 15.83 7.29
N VAL A 312 -23.79 17.00 6.65
CA VAL A 312 -23.41 18.27 7.30
C VAL A 312 -24.68 19.02 7.70
N GLU A 313 -24.99 19.02 9.00
CA GLU A 313 -26.02 19.90 9.54
C GLU A 313 -25.44 21.29 9.84
N ARG A 314 -26.24 22.35 9.68
CA ARG A 314 -25.82 23.71 10.06
C ARG A 314 -25.58 23.73 11.58
N ASN A 315 -24.33 23.98 11.97
CA ASN A 315 -23.95 24.19 13.36
C ASN A 315 -24.41 25.58 13.81
N ASP A 316 -25.44 25.65 14.65
CA ASP A 316 -25.52 26.73 15.63
C ASP A 316 -24.41 26.43 16.65
N VAL A 317 -23.30 27.17 16.59
CA VAL A 317 -22.14 26.94 17.46
C VAL A 317 -22.60 27.14 18.91
N ALA A 318 -22.54 26.07 19.71
CA ALA A 318 -22.85 26.18 21.13
C ALA A 318 -21.67 26.84 21.87
N ASP A 319 -21.96 27.88 22.65
CA ASP A 319 -20.94 28.65 23.40
C ASP A 319 -20.38 27.91 24.63
N SER A 320 -20.94 26.75 25.00
CA SER A 320 -20.56 26.01 26.21
C SER A 320 -20.34 24.53 25.92
N LEU A 321 -19.43 23.91 26.66
CA LEU A 321 -19.14 22.47 26.59
C LEU A 321 -20.41 21.62 26.75
N GLN A 322 -21.31 21.97 27.68
CA GLN A 322 -22.61 21.29 27.84
C GLN A 322 -23.43 21.29 26.54
N GLY A 323 -23.49 22.42 25.84
CA GLY A 323 -24.24 22.54 24.58
C GLY A 323 -23.57 21.79 23.42
N GLN A 324 -22.23 21.80 23.37
CA GLN A 324 -21.47 21.04 22.38
C GLN A 324 -21.68 19.54 22.56
N LEU A 325 -21.57 19.05 23.81
CA LEU A 325 -21.84 17.66 24.18
C LEU A 325 -23.29 17.25 23.90
N GLN A 326 -24.26 18.13 24.19
CA GLN A 326 -25.66 17.89 23.85
C GLN A 326 -25.84 17.70 22.34
N SER A 327 -25.13 18.47 21.51
CA SER A 327 -25.21 18.34 20.05
C SER A 327 -24.69 16.98 19.55
N VAL A 328 -23.62 16.45 20.17
CA VAL A 328 -23.13 15.10 19.88
C VAL A 328 -24.16 14.05 20.28
N ILE A 329 -24.73 14.16 21.49
CA ILE A 329 -25.77 13.24 22.00
C ILE A 329 -27.01 13.23 21.09
N ASP A 330 -27.47 14.40 20.66
CA ASP A 330 -28.64 14.53 19.77
C ASP A 330 -28.41 13.82 18.42
N SER A 331 -27.15 13.72 17.96
CA SER A 331 -26.81 13.06 16.70
C SER A 331 -26.73 11.53 16.80
N LEU A 332 -26.59 10.96 18.00
CA LEU A 332 -26.37 9.52 18.20
C LEU A 332 -27.48 8.66 17.57
N ASP A 333 -28.75 9.04 17.70
CA ASP A 333 -29.86 8.26 17.15
C ASP A 333 -29.76 8.13 15.62
N SER A 334 -29.45 9.24 14.94
CA SER A 334 -29.24 9.28 13.49
C SER A 334 -28.06 8.42 13.08
N CYS A 335 -26.92 8.53 13.78
CA CYS A 335 -25.73 7.70 13.51
C CYS A 335 -26.04 6.21 13.70
N VAL A 336 -26.71 5.82 14.79
CA VAL A 336 -27.08 4.44 15.07
C VAL A 336 -28.09 3.90 14.05
N SER A 337 -29.03 4.73 13.60
CA SER A 337 -29.98 4.38 12.54
C SER A 337 -29.28 4.12 11.22
N LEU A 338 -28.29 4.96 10.85
CA LEU A 338 -27.46 4.77 9.67
C LEU A 338 -26.64 3.48 9.74
N VAL A 339 -25.98 3.22 10.87
CA VAL A 339 -25.21 1.97 11.11
C VAL A 339 -26.13 0.75 10.99
N LYS A 340 -27.30 0.74 11.64
CA LYS A 340 -28.28 -0.36 11.48
C LYS A 340 -28.75 -0.50 10.02
N GLY A 341 -28.94 0.62 9.34
CA GLY A 341 -29.28 0.69 7.93
C GLY A 341 -28.22 0.06 7.03
N ALA A 342 -26.93 0.19 7.36
CA ALA A 342 -25.81 -0.37 6.60
C ALA A 342 -25.91 -1.90 6.49
N PHE A 343 -26.45 -2.57 7.51
CA PHE A 343 -26.54 -4.02 7.59
C PHE A 343 -27.94 -4.59 7.32
N ARG A 344 -28.92 -3.76 6.95
CA ARG A 344 -30.34 -4.16 6.82
C ARG A 344 -30.63 -5.25 5.79
N ASN A 345 -29.74 -5.42 4.80
CA ASN A 345 -29.87 -6.41 3.73
C ASN A 345 -29.38 -7.81 4.14
N LEU A 346 -28.83 -7.94 5.35
CA LEU A 346 -28.43 -9.21 5.94
C LEU A 346 -29.56 -9.74 6.82
N SER A 347 -29.86 -11.03 6.74
CA SER A 347 -30.61 -11.71 7.79
C SER A 347 -29.82 -11.72 9.11
N ARG A 348 -30.50 -11.99 10.22
CA ARG A 348 -29.87 -12.05 11.54
C ARG A 348 -28.73 -13.08 11.59
N GLU A 349 -28.94 -14.23 10.97
CA GLU A 349 -27.98 -15.32 10.90
C GLU A 349 -26.77 -14.97 10.02
N GLU A 350 -26.98 -14.24 8.92
CA GLU A 350 -25.91 -13.77 8.05
C GLU A 350 -25.06 -12.68 8.73
N PHE A 351 -25.69 -11.72 9.42
CA PHE A 351 -24.97 -10.72 10.20
C PHE A 351 -24.12 -11.36 11.29
N GLU A 352 -24.70 -12.31 12.05
CA GLU A 352 -23.96 -13.01 13.11
C GLU A 352 -22.78 -13.80 12.54
N PHE A 353 -22.97 -14.46 11.39
CA PHE A 353 -21.89 -15.15 10.71
C PHE A 353 -20.74 -14.20 10.32
N LEU A 354 -21.05 -13.03 9.73
CA LEU A 354 -20.04 -12.04 9.39
C LEU A 354 -19.32 -11.53 10.65
N TYR A 355 -20.07 -11.14 11.68
CA TYR A 355 -19.53 -10.60 12.93
C TYR A 355 -18.53 -11.54 13.60
N GLN A 356 -18.79 -12.85 13.53
CA GLN A 356 -17.95 -13.89 14.12
C GLN A 356 -16.76 -14.32 13.24
N ASN A 357 -16.80 -14.13 11.92
CA ASN A 357 -15.84 -14.78 11.02
C ASN A 357 -15.06 -13.84 10.10
N ALA A 358 -15.52 -12.61 9.84
CA ALA A 358 -14.86 -11.72 8.88
C ALA A 358 -13.39 -11.46 9.25
N HIS A 359 -13.13 -11.03 10.47
CA HIS A 359 -11.79 -10.69 10.98
C HIS A 359 -10.80 -11.87 11.00
N LYS A 360 -11.29 -13.11 11.14
CA LYS A 360 -10.44 -14.31 11.22
C LYS A 360 -9.60 -14.54 9.96
N ILE A 361 -9.99 -13.94 8.82
CA ILE A 361 -9.27 -14.03 7.55
C ILE A 361 -7.81 -13.57 7.71
N TRP A 362 -7.56 -12.59 8.56
CA TRP A 362 -6.25 -11.96 8.74
C TRP A 362 -5.64 -12.23 10.12
N LEU A 363 -6.25 -13.10 10.93
CA LEU A 363 -5.65 -13.54 12.18
C LEU A 363 -4.58 -14.61 11.90
N PRO A 364 -3.32 -14.42 12.35
CA PRO A 364 -2.21 -15.30 11.98
C PRO A 364 -2.34 -16.73 12.52
N ASN A 365 -3.09 -16.92 13.60
CA ASN A 365 -3.27 -18.22 14.25
C ASN A 365 -4.61 -18.91 13.88
N GLU A 366 -5.44 -18.29 13.04
CA GLU A 366 -6.72 -18.83 12.61
C GLU A 366 -6.63 -19.36 11.18
N LYS A 367 -7.37 -20.44 10.91
CA LYS A 367 -7.53 -20.95 9.54
C LYS A 367 -8.98 -20.82 9.13
N VAL A 368 -9.24 -20.03 8.11
CA VAL A 368 -10.57 -19.89 7.52
C VAL A 368 -10.71 -20.90 6.39
N GLU A 369 -11.72 -21.77 6.50
CA GLU A 369 -12.06 -22.71 5.45
C GLU A 369 -12.53 -21.95 4.19
N SER A 370 -12.19 -22.46 3.02
CA SER A 370 -12.49 -21.82 1.74
C SER A 370 -13.96 -21.48 1.53
N GLN A 371 -14.86 -22.33 2.04
CA GLN A 371 -16.31 -22.10 1.98
C GLN A 371 -16.75 -20.91 2.85
N ASP A 372 -16.10 -20.72 3.99
CA ASP A 372 -16.43 -19.63 4.93
C ASP A 372 -15.86 -18.32 4.41
N LEU A 373 -14.65 -18.34 3.85
CA LEU A 373 -14.10 -17.19 3.13
C LEU A 373 -15.01 -16.76 1.98
N ALA A 374 -15.41 -17.70 1.11
CA ALA A 374 -16.33 -17.42 0.02
C ALA A 374 -17.67 -16.84 0.52
N LYS A 375 -18.18 -17.34 1.65
CA LYS A 375 -19.41 -16.83 2.27
C LYS A 375 -19.21 -15.43 2.86
N VAL A 376 -18.08 -15.14 3.51
CA VAL A 376 -17.76 -13.78 3.97
C VAL A 376 -17.72 -12.81 2.79
N LEU A 377 -17.01 -13.16 1.72
CA LEU A 377 -16.94 -12.33 0.50
C LEU A 377 -18.30 -12.17 -0.20
N ALA A 378 -19.16 -13.19 -0.16
CA ALA A 378 -20.52 -13.08 -0.70
C ALA A 378 -21.41 -12.14 0.13
N LEU A 379 -21.34 -12.24 1.46
CA LEU A 379 -22.16 -11.45 2.36
C LEU A 379 -21.68 -10.01 2.52
N SER A 380 -20.37 -9.76 2.38
CA SER A 380 -19.80 -8.41 2.43
C SER A 380 -20.43 -7.47 1.40
N GLN A 381 -20.78 -8.01 0.22
CA GLN A 381 -21.43 -7.27 -0.86
C GLN A 381 -22.86 -6.81 -0.52
N LYS A 382 -23.48 -7.33 0.54
CA LYS A 382 -24.79 -6.90 1.01
C LYS A 382 -24.71 -5.69 1.96
N VAL A 383 -23.52 -5.35 2.45
CA VAL A 383 -23.28 -4.23 3.38
C VAL A 383 -23.29 -2.91 2.60
N ASP A 384 -24.11 -1.97 3.05
CA ASP A 384 -24.23 -0.63 2.48
C ASP A 384 -23.20 0.30 3.15
N LEU A 385 -21.94 0.18 2.72
CA LEU A 385 -20.81 0.98 3.22
C LEU A 385 -21.06 2.51 3.19
N PRO A 386 -21.68 3.12 2.15
CA PRO A 386 -22.01 4.54 2.16
C PRO A 386 -22.68 5.04 3.44
N LYS A 387 -23.54 4.22 4.07
CA LYS A 387 -24.22 4.59 5.31
C LYS A 387 -23.29 4.69 6.52
N LEU A 388 -22.21 3.92 6.54
CA LEU A 388 -21.21 3.99 7.60
C LEU A 388 -20.41 5.29 7.49
N PHE A 389 -20.01 5.67 6.27
CA PHE A 389 -19.35 6.94 6.00
C PHE A 389 -20.28 8.14 6.26
N GLU A 390 -21.57 8.02 5.93
CA GLU A 390 -22.58 9.03 6.27
C GLU A 390 -22.70 9.20 7.80
N ALA A 391 -22.76 8.10 8.55
CA ALA A 391 -22.82 8.11 10.02
C ALA A 391 -21.59 8.78 10.64
N GLU A 392 -20.39 8.43 10.17
CA GLU A 392 -19.16 9.06 10.65
C GLU A 392 -19.12 10.55 10.31
N SER A 393 -19.47 10.92 9.08
CA SER A 393 -19.47 12.32 8.65
C SER A 393 -20.41 13.18 9.50
N LEU A 394 -21.57 12.62 9.90
CA LEU A 394 -22.50 13.28 10.81
C LEU A 394 -21.86 13.48 12.19
N LEU A 395 -21.24 12.42 12.73
CA LEU A 395 -20.63 12.45 14.05
C LEU A 395 -19.49 13.46 14.12
N LEU A 396 -18.54 13.41 13.18
CA LEU A 396 -17.42 14.34 13.08
C LEU A 396 -17.89 15.79 12.92
N SER A 397 -18.97 16.04 12.16
CA SER A 397 -19.54 17.39 12.00
C SER A 397 -19.98 18.02 13.33
N LYS A 398 -20.29 17.20 14.35
CA LYS A 398 -20.62 17.65 15.70
C LYS A 398 -19.38 17.72 16.59
N LEU A 399 -18.48 16.75 16.49
CA LEU A 399 -17.24 16.69 17.29
C LEU A 399 -16.26 17.84 17.00
N THR A 400 -16.26 18.40 15.78
CA THR A 400 -15.44 19.59 15.43
C THR A 400 -15.70 20.82 16.31
N GLN A 401 -16.83 20.86 17.03
CA GLN A 401 -17.10 21.91 18.02
C GLN A 401 -16.35 21.70 19.34
N ILE A 402 -15.96 20.46 19.62
CA ILE A 402 -15.26 20.03 20.83
C ILE A 402 -13.76 20.06 20.58
N TYR A 403 -13.28 19.33 19.56
CA TYR A 403 -11.87 19.38 19.15
C TYR A 403 -11.77 19.38 17.62
N SER A 404 -10.82 20.12 17.08
CA SER A 404 -10.51 20.11 15.64
C SER A 404 -9.23 19.31 15.44
N GLY A 405 -9.33 18.07 14.97
CA GLY A 405 -8.15 17.32 14.52
C GLY A 405 -7.53 18.01 13.31
N GLN A 406 -6.34 18.60 13.50
CA GLN A 406 -5.40 19.18 12.53
C GLN A 406 -5.87 20.22 11.49
N GLY A 407 -4.86 20.95 11.00
CA GLY A 407 -4.91 22.13 10.14
C GLY A 407 -3.95 23.22 10.63
N THR A 408 -2.64 23.05 10.35
CA THR A 408 -1.55 24.05 10.48
C THR A 408 -1.74 25.12 11.58
N GLY A 409 -1.28 24.81 12.79
CA GLY A 409 -0.79 25.84 13.72
C GLY A 409 -1.77 26.50 14.69
N THR A 410 -3.05 26.14 14.71
CA THR A 410 -3.94 26.54 15.82
C THR A 410 -4.97 25.46 16.15
N ALA A 411 -4.61 24.50 16.99
CA ALA A 411 -5.63 23.90 17.86
C ALA A 411 -6.32 25.06 18.58
N LYS A 412 -7.63 25.23 18.38
CA LYS A 412 -8.38 26.09 19.28
C LYS A 412 -8.20 25.46 20.66
N LYS A 413 -7.35 26.08 21.50
CA LYS A 413 -7.37 25.81 22.93
C LYS A 413 -8.82 25.90 23.35
N ILE A 414 -9.43 24.75 23.62
CA ILE A 414 -10.69 24.70 24.34
C ILE A 414 -10.39 25.53 25.59
N ASN A 415 -11.17 26.58 25.80
CA ASN A 415 -11.01 27.38 26.99
C ASN A 415 -11.56 26.54 28.15
N CYS A 416 -10.75 25.58 28.59
CA CYS A 416 -10.98 24.77 29.76
C CYS A 416 -10.81 25.67 30.98
N ASP A 417 -11.74 26.61 31.17
CA ASP A 417 -12.11 27.10 32.50
C ASP A 417 -12.83 25.94 33.24
N ALA A 418 -12.22 24.75 33.23
CA ALA A 418 -12.78 23.46 33.61
C ALA A 418 -12.45 23.13 35.07
N THR A 419 -12.26 24.14 35.92
CA THR A 419 -12.08 23.87 37.35
C THR A 419 -13.39 23.74 38.12
N GLN A 420 -14.56 24.07 37.54
CA GLN A 420 -15.88 23.89 38.19
C GLN A 420 -17.07 23.84 37.20
N THR A 421 -17.31 22.73 36.50
CA THR A 421 -18.56 22.56 35.72
C THR A 421 -19.55 21.67 36.47
N ASN A 422 -20.63 22.27 36.98
CA ASN A 422 -21.85 21.53 37.32
C ASN A 422 -22.42 20.96 36.00
N ILE A 423 -21.94 19.79 35.55
CA ILE A 423 -22.53 19.08 34.41
C ILE A 423 -23.97 18.75 34.76
N LEU A 424 -24.90 19.24 33.93
CA LEU A 424 -26.32 18.98 34.10
C LEU A 424 -26.72 17.73 33.32
N PRO A 425 -27.75 16.98 33.76
CA PRO A 425 -28.28 15.87 32.98
C PRO A 425 -28.63 16.29 31.56
N PHE A 426 -28.19 15.51 30.58
CA PHE A 426 -28.47 15.76 29.18
C PHE A 426 -29.91 15.41 28.83
N HIS A 427 -30.45 16.13 27.86
CA HIS A 427 -31.70 15.72 27.22
C HIS A 427 -31.42 14.49 26.35
N ILE A 428 -32.07 13.37 26.65
CA ILE A 428 -31.91 12.14 25.87
C ILE A 428 -33.08 12.04 24.88
N PRO A 429 -32.82 12.01 23.56
CA PRO A 429 -33.85 11.79 22.54
C PRO A 429 -34.69 10.55 22.84
N GLU A 430 -36.01 10.62 22.62
CA GLU A 430 -36.95 9.54 22.96
C GLU A 430 -36.55 8.17 22.37
N SER A 431 -35.95 8.18 21.18
CA SER A 431 -35.48 6.99 20.47
C SER A 431 -34.33 6.27 21.17
N ILE A 432 -33.48 6.99 21.91
CA ILE A 432 -32.35 6.43 22.65
C ILE A 432 -32.55 6.40 24.17
N GLN A 433 -33.73 6.78 24.67
CA GLN A 433 -34.04 6.70 26.10
C GLN A 433 -34.01 5.27 26.63
N TYR A 434 -33.45 5.11 27.82
CA TYR A 434 -33.40 3.84 28.54
C TYR A 434 -34.74 3.55 29.22
N ASN A 435 -35.44 2.51 28.76
CA ASN A 435 -36.73 2.08 29.30
C ASN A 435 -36.56 0.91 30.28
N SER A 436 -36.13 1.18 31.52
CA SER A 436 -36.16 0.15 32.57
C SER A 436 -36.37 0.74 33.98
N ASN A 437 -37.32 0.15 34.72
CA ASN A 437 -37.59 0.38 36.14
C ASN A 437 -36.55 -0.29 37.08
N THR A 438 -35.47 -0.81 36.53
CA THR A 438 -34.38 -1.48 37.25
C THR A 438 -33.12 -0.62 37.12
N LYS A 439 -32.74 0.05 38.22
CA LYS A 439 -31.41 0.66 38.34
C LYS A 439 -30.38 -0.46 38.24
N ILE A 440 -29.52 -0.41 37.22
CA ILE A 440 -28.31 -1.23 37.19
C ILE A 440 -27.38 -0.62 38.25
N GLU A 441 -26.80 -1.44 39.13
CA GLU A 441 -25.81 -0.95 40.09
C GLU A 441 -24.55 -0.50 39.32
N ASP A 442 -24.25 0.80 39.35
CA ASP A 442 -23.05 1.40 38.72
C ASP A 442 -21.76 1.17 39.54
N ALA A 443 -21.86 0.50 40.69
CA ALA A 443 -20.74 0.33 41.61
C ALA A 443 -19.62 -0.54 40.98
N GLY A 444 -18.54 0.11 40.56
CA GLY A 444 -17.32 -0.55 40.06
C GLY A 444 -17.14 -0.56 38.54
N ASN A 445 -18.06 0.02 37.76
CA ASN A 445 -17.93 0.11 36.30
C ASN A 445 -17.09 1.33 35.87
N PHE A 446 -17.16 2.40 36.67
CA PHE A 446 -16.35 3.61 36.57
C PHE A 446 -15.95 4.01 37.98
N ALA A 447 -14.71 4.46 38.18
CA ALA A 447 -14.20 4.84 39.50
C ALA A 447 -13.23 6.03 39.39
N GLY A 448 -12.87 6.63 40.52
CA GLY A 448 -12.03 7.84 40.53
C GLY A 448 -12.86 9.11 40.39
N ASP A 449 -12.34 10.11 39.67
CA ASP A 449 -12.94 11.44 39.51
C ASP A 449 -14.05 11.48 38.45
N ILE A 450 -15.02 10.57 38.54
CA ILE A 450 -16.16 10.54 37.61
C ILE A 450 -17.19 11.59 38.01
N LEU A 451 -17.40 12.58 37.14
CA LEU A 451 -18.32 13.70 37.38
C LEU A 451 -19.79 13.34 37.08
N PHE A 452 -20.01 12.55 36.03
CA PHE A 452 -21.36 12.27 35.54
C PHE A 452 -21.46 10.93 34.79
N VAL A 453 -22.58 10.22 34.98
CA VAL A 453 -22.95 9.02 34.23
C VAL A 453 -24.45 9.06 33.92
N GLN A 454 -24.82 8.80 32.67
CA GLN A 454 -26.21 8.71 32.23
C GLN A 454 -26.45 7.52 31.32
N ASP A 455 -27.53 6.79 31.57
CA ASP A 455 -27.94 5.63 30.77
C ASP A 455 -28.70 6.04 29.51
N THR A 456 -28.39 5.35 28.42
CA THR A 456 -29.18 5.34 27.18
C THR A 456 -29.36 3.89 26.72
N ASN A 457 -30.23 3.64 25.74
CA ASN A 457 -30.38 2.30 25.17
C ASN A 457 -29.30 1.93 24.12
N VAL A 458 -28.39 2.85 23.80
CA VAL A 458 -27.26 2.65 22.87
C VAL A 458 -25.89 2.65 23.57
N GLY A 459 -25.86 2.80 24.89
CA GLY A 459 -24.63 2.85 25.71
C GLY A 459 -24.67 3.98 26.73
N LYS A 460 -23.75 3.98 27.70
CA LYS A 460 -23.67 5.05 28.70
C LYS A 460 -23.04 6.31 28.11
N ILE A 461 -23.37 7.46 28.69
CA ILE A 461 -22.65 8.73 28.54
C ILE A 461 -21.91 8.97 29.85
N VAL A 462 -20.59 9.19 29.78
CA VAL A 462 -19.71 9.32 30.93
C VAL A 462 -18.87 10.58 30.79
N ILE A 463 -18.78 11.38 31.86
CA ILE A 463 -17.91 12.55 31.94
C ILE A 463 -16.90 12.36 33.07
N GLY A 464 -15.63 12.32 32.72
CA GLY A 464 -14.47 12.32 33.60
C GLY A 464 -14.16 13.71 34.16
N GLY A 465 -13.34 13.72 35.20
CA GLY A 465 -12.98 14.92 35.95
C GLY A 465 -11.67 15.53 35.46
N THR A 466 -10.93 16.13 36.38
CA THR A 466 -9.54 16.59 36.10
C THR A 466 -8.52 15.84 36.96
N GLY A 467 -9.01 14.89 37.77
CA GLY A 467 -8.21 13.95 38.52
C GLY A 467 -8.38 12.53 37.98
N THR A 468 -7.58 11.61 38.50
CA THR A 468 -7.55 10.23 38.02
C THR A 468 -8.91 9.50 38.11
N SER A 469 -9.24 8.87 37.01
CA SER A 469 -10.45 8.14 36.66
C SER A 469 -10.07 6.77 36.09
N TYR A 470 -10.98 5.82 36.26
CA TYR A 470 -10.82 4.43 35.85
C TYR A 470 -12.07 3.98 35.11
N TYR A 471 -11.90 3.58 33.85
CA TYR A 471 -12.98 3.19 32.95
C TYR A 471 -12.94 1.68 32.70
N TYR A 472 -13.83 0.91 33.34
CA TYR A 472 -13.89 -0.55 33.19
C TYR A 472 -14.98 -1.03 32.24
N SER A 473 -16.02 -0.24 32.03
CA SER A 473 -17.15 -0.57 31.15
C SER A 473 -17.17 0.28 29.88
N ASP A 474 -17.67 -0.32 28.79
CA ASP A 474 -17.89 0.40 27.54
C ASP A 474 -18.99 1.47 27.68
N ALA A 475 -18.86 2.52 26.89
CA ALA A 475 -19.79 3.63 26.81
C ALA A 475 -19.99 4.07 25.35
N ALA A 476 -21.15 4.67 25.07
CA ALA A 476 -21.38 5.31 23.79
C ALA A 476 -20.58 6.62 23.68
N ILE A 477 -20.45 7.35 24.79
CA ILE A 477 -19.66 8.58 24.88
C ILE A 477 -18.87 8.57 26.19
N ILE A 478 -17.57 8.80 26.10
CA ILE A 478 -16.67 9.18 27.20
C ILE A 478 -16.06 10.52 26.83
N ILE A 479 -16.13 11.48 27.75
CA ILE A 479 -15.42 12.75 27.65
C ILE A 479 -14.70 12.93 28.98
N ASP A 480 -13.38 12.83 28.97
CA ASP A 480 -12.57 13.17 30.13
C ASP A 480 -12.07 14.61 29.98
N LEU A 481 -12.02 15.35 31.09
CA LEU A 481 -11.55 16.74 31.10
C LEU A 481 -10.07 16.83 31.46
N GLY A 482 -9.48 15.71 31.85
CA GLY A 482 -8.05 15.45 32.00
C GLY A 482 -7.72 14.70 33.28
N GLY A 483 -6.44 14.45 33.50
CA GLY A 483 -6.00 13.61 34.59
C GLY A 483 -4.89 12.69 34.12
N ASN A 484 -4.56 11.68 34.91
CA ASN A 484 -3.75 10.59 34.40
C ASN A 484 -4.59 9.35 34.63
N ASP A 485 -5.25 8.92 33.58
CA ASP A 485 -6.43 8.09 33.57
C ASP A 485 -6.14 6.69 33.02
N TYR A 486 -7.04 5.77 33.35
CA TYR A 486 -6.86 4.36 33.02
C TYR A 486 -8.10 3.81 32.32
N TYR A 487 -7.94 3.50 31.05
CA TYR A 487 -8.99 2.95 30.20
C TYR A 487 -8.80 1.44 30.04
N PHE A 488 -9.55 0.68 30.84
CA PHE A 488 -9.58 -0.80 30.79
C PHE A 488 -10.73 -1.36 29.94
N ASN A 489 -11.53 -0.47 29.35
CA ASN A 489 -12.62 -0.80 28.44
C ASN A 489 -12.12 -0.78 26.97
N ASN A 490 -13.04 -0.67 26.02
CA ASN A 490 -12.67 -0.62 24.61
C ASN A 490 -12.31 0.78 24.08
N ALA A 491 -12.37 1.83 24.92
CA ALA A 491 -12.00 3.23 24.62
C ALA A 491 -12.42 3.70 23.22
N GLY A 492 -13.68 4.13 23.07
CA GLY A 492 -14.18 4.67 21.80
C GLY A 492 -14.37 3.64 20.69
N SER A 493 -14.42 2.33 21.00
CA SER A 493 -14.64 1.30 19.97
C SER A 493 -16.09 0.83 19.93
N SER A 494 -16.61 0.68 18.71
CA SER A 494 -17.96 0.15 18.49
C SER A 494 -18.02 -1.36 18.65
N ASN A 495 -19.21 -1.86 18.98
CA ASN A 495 -19.56 -3.26 18.96
C ASN A 495 -21.07 -3.45 18.73
N LYS A 496 -21.55 -4.69 18.79
CA LYS A 496 -22.98 -5.00 18.54
C LYS A 496 -23.94 -4.33 19.54
N GLY A 497 -23.50 -4.12 20.78
CA GLY A 497 -24.26 -3.45 21.83
C GLY A 497 -24.13 -1.92 21.78
N VAL A 498 -22.97 -1.43 21.38
CA VAL A 498 -22.64 0.00 21.27
C VAL A 498 -22.18 0.29 19.82
N PRO A 499 -23.12 0.47 18.87
CA PRO A 499 -22.78 0.58 17.44
C PRO A 499 -22.07 1.89 17.06
N VAL A 500 -22.09 2.89 17.94
CA VAL A 500 -21.35 4.15 17.82
C VAL A 500 -20.72 4.41 19.19
N SER A 501 -19.39 4.54 19.24
CA SER A 501 -18.65 4.83 20.47
C SER A 501 -17.63 5.94 20.23
N VAL A 502 -17.59 6.89 21.16
CA VAL A 502 -16.67 8.03 21.15
C VAL A 502 -15.97 8.11 22.51
N CYS A 503 -14.67 8.31 22.49
CA CYS A 503 -13.86 8.65 23.65
C CYS A 503 -13.03 9.88 23.31
N VAL A 504 -13.13 10.93 24.11
CA VAL A 504 -12.29 12.13 24.00
C VAL A 504 -11.66 12.39 25.36
N ASP A 505 -10.33 12.29 25.45
CA ASP A 505 -9.54 12.77 26.57
C ASP A 505 -8.96 14.14 26.20
N PHE A 506 -8.83 15.06 27.15
CA PHE A 506 -8.33 16.40 26.88
C PHE A 506 -6.90 16.64 27.31
N LEU A 507 -6.43 16.02 28.40
CA LEU A 507 -5.15 16.37 29.00
C LEU A 507 -4.65 15.28 29.96
N GLY A 508 -3.36 14.99 29.87
CA GLY A 508 -2.57 14.30 30.86
C GLY A 508 -2.21 12.89 30.41
N SER A 509 -1.39 12.20 31.22
CA SER A 509 -0.67 11.02 30.72
C SER A 509 -1.36 9.72 31.10
N ASP A 510 -1.94 9.10 30.10
CA ASP A 510 -2.97 8.09 30.20
C ASP A 510 -2.51 6.70 29.78
N VAL A 511 -3.28 5.72 30.25
CA VAL A 511 -3.05 4.32 29.91
C VAL A 511 -4.33 3.70 29.37
N TYR A 512 -4.33 3.49 28.06
CA TYR A 512 -5.32 2.70 27.35
C TYR A 512 -4.86 1.25 27.29
N SER A 513 -5.44 0.37 28.12
CA SER A 513 -4.97 -1.01 28.24
C SER A 513 -6.12 -2.00 28.22
N SER A 514 -6.16 -2.85 27.20
CA SER A 514 -7.16 -3.91 27.10
C SER A 514 -6.56 -5.22 26.59
N ASP A 515 -6.91 -6.32 27.25
CA ASP A 515 -6.60 -7.68 26.80
C ASP A 515 -7.58 -8.18 25.70
N ASN A 516 -8.56 -7.36 25.33
CA ASN A 516 -9.54 -7.68 24.28
C ASN A 516 -9.07 -7.23 22.90
N GLN A 517 -9.62 -7.88 21.87
CA GLN A 517 -9.56 -7.42 20.48
C GLN A 517 -10.60 -6.32 20.24
N PHE A 518 -10.40 -5.50 19.19
CA PHE A 518 -11.34 -4.45 18.78
C PHE A 518 -11.48 -3.30 19.77
N THR A 519 -10.35 -2.70 20.15
CA THR A 519 -10.25 -1.64 21.15
C THR A 519 -9.55 -0.39 20.60
N GLN A 520 -9.63 0.73 21.33
CA GLN A 520 -8.95 1.99 21.01
C GLN A 520 -9.36 2.53 19.63
N GLY A 521 -10.55 3.16 19.57
CA GLY A 521 -11.04 3.81 18.34
C GLY A 521 -11.42 2.84 17.21
N THR A 522 -11.85 1.61 17.51
CA THR A 522 -12.13 0.59 16.48
C THR A 522 -13.57 0.63 15.94
N GLY A 523 -13.71 0.64 14.62
CA GLY A 523 -14.96 0.55 13.87
C GLY A 523 -15.44 -0.88 13.60
N ARG A 524 -15.87 -1.62 14.63
CA ARG A 524 -16.35 -3.01 14.49
C ARG A 524 -17.85 -3.06 14.18
N PHE A 525 -18.18 -3.15 12.90
CA PHE A 525 -19.58 -3.14 12.40
C PHE A 525 -20.35 -1.89 12.84
N GLY A 526 -19.64 -0.75 12.85
CA GLY A 526 -20.11 0.49 13.44
C GLY A 526 -19.03 1.56 13.36
N ILE A 527 -19.17 2.56 14.23
CA ILE A 527 -18.32 3.75 14.27
C ILE A 527 -17.57 3.80 15.59
N GLY A 528 -16.24 3.82 15.54
CA GLY A 528 -15.39 3.98 16.72
C GLY A 528 -14.42 5.13 16.56
N LEU A 529 -14.38 6.01 17.56
CA LEU A 529 -13.49 7.16 17.61
C LEU A 529 -12.86 7.29 19.00
N LEU A 530 -11.53 7.36 19.03
CA LEU A 530 -10.74 7.75 20.18
C LEU A 530 -9.92 9.00 19.81
N ALA A 531 -10.03 10.06 20.59
CA ALA A 531 -9.20 11.24 20.49
C ALA A 531 -8.56 11.52 21.85
N ASP A 532 -7.24 11.43 21.93
CA ASP A 532 -6.46 12.00 23.02
C ASP A 532 -5.90 13.34 22.56
N LEU A 533 -5.98 14.37 23.39
CA LEU A 533 -5.54 15.71 23.02
C LEU A 533 -4.24 16.14 23.70
N GLY A 534 -3.66 15.31 24.56
CA GLY A 534 -2.23 15.41 24.86
C GLY A 534 -1.82 14.84 26.21
N GLY A 535 -0.56 14.42 26.30
CA GLY A 535 0.00 13.66 27.40
C GLY A 535 1.09 12.73 26.89
N ASN A 536 1.77 11.97 27.75
CA ASN A 536 2.64 10.89 27.27
C ASN A 536 1.92 9.56 27.51
N ASP A 537 1.31 9.05 26.46
CA ASP A 537 0.24 8.07 26.54
C ASP A 537 0.70 6.68 26.13
N LYS A 538 -0.06 5.70 26.63
CA LYS A 538 0.23 4.29 26.40
C LYS A 538 -0.98 3.58 25.86
N TYR A 539 -0.87 3.14 24.62
CA TYR A 539 -1.88 2.36 23.93
C TYR A 539 -1.46 0.90 23.87
N LEU A 540 -2.00 0.07 24.76
CA LEU A 540 -1.63 -1.33 24.93
C LEU A 540 -2.81 -2.24 24.57
N CYS A 541 -2.69 -2.99 23.47
CA CYS A 541 -3.80 -3.77 22.93
C CYS A 541 -3.38 -5.09 22.25
N GLN A 542 -4.37 -5.83 21.76
CA GLN A 542 -4.21 -7.09 21.03
C GLN A 542 -4.41 -6.88 19.51
N GLU A 543 -5.23 -7.71 18.87
CA GLU A 543 -5.54 -7.59 17.45
C GLU A 543 -6.76 -6.70 17.17
N PHE A 544 -6.78 -6.12 15.96
CA PHE A 544 -7.87 -5.27 15.46
C PHE A 544 -8.11 -4.01 16.30
N SER A 545 -7.06 -3.32 16.73
CA SER A 545 -7.15 -2.16 17.63
C SER A 545 -6.45 -0.92 17.06
N GLN A 546 -6.52 0.22 17.76
CA GLN A 546 -5.81 1.46 17.44
C GLN A 546 -6.20 2.01 16.06
N GLY A 547 -7.43 2.54 15.97
CA GLY A 547 -7.93 3.15 14.74
C GLY A 547 -8.16 2.13 13.61
N THR A 548 -8.67 0.94 13.94
CA THR A 548 -8.86 -0.16 12.96
C THR A 548 -10.35 -0.37 12.62
N CYS A 549 -10.67 -1.03 11.50
CA CYS A 549 -12.03 -1.43 11.16
C CYS A 549 -12.17 -2.85 10.56
N VAL A 550 -13.41 -3.37 10.49
CA VAL A 550 -13.77 -4.58 9.71
C VAL A 550 -15.10 -4.46 8.92
N PHE A 551 -15.95 -3.47 9.19
CA PHE A 551 -17.05 -3.02 8.31
C PHE A 551 -17.59 -1.73 8.93
N GLY A 552 -16.73 -0.73 9.01
CA GLY A 552 -16.96 0.42 9.85
C GLY A 552 -15.94 1.49 9.58
N VAL A 553 -15.97 2.49 10.45
CA VAL A 553 -14.97 3.54 10.48
C VAL A 553 -14.34 3.51 11.87
N GLY A 554 -13.02 3.34 11.90
CA GLY A 554 -12.23 3.41 13.12
C GLY A 554 -11.23 4.54 13.03
N VAL A 555 -11.18 5.40 14.05
CA VAL A 555 -10.27 6.53 14.13
C VAL A 555 -9.63 6.56 15.52
N LEU A 556 -8.30 6.64 15.54
CA LEU A 556 -7.53 7.08 16.70
C LEU A 556 -6.82 8.37 16.31
N THR A 557 -6.87 9.38 17.16
CA THR A 557 -6.10 10.61 17.01
C THR A 557 -5.45 10.93 18.34
N ASP A 558 -4.13 11.04 18.32
CA ASP A 558 -3.33 11.63 19.39
C ASP A 558 -2.78 12.98 18.90
N ASN A 559 -2.61 13.94 19.80
CA ASN A 559 -2.24 15.31 19.46
C ASN A 559 -0.86 15.76 19.95
N ASP A 560 -0.35 15.26 21.07
CA ASP A 560 0.84 15.83 21.72
C ASP A 560 1.37 14.85 22.76
N GLY A 561 2.61 14.38 22.63
CA GLY A 561 3.14 13.41 23.58
C GLY A 561 4.53 12.91 23.23
N ASP A 562 5.10 12.02 24.04
CA ASP A 562 6.01 11.01 23.50
C ASP A 562 5.33 9.69 23.85
N ASP A 563 4.72 9.07 22.85
CA ASP A 563 3.68 8.06 22.99
C ASP A 563 4.15 6.66 22.64
N PHE A 564 3.48 5.69 23.23
CA PHE A 564 3.81 4.29 23.07
C PHE A 564 2.59 3.48 22.59
N TYR A 565 2.61 3.12 21.31
CA TYR A 565 1.62 2.28 20.67
C TYR A 565 2.11 0.84 20.60
N SER A 566 1.42 -0.07 21.28
CA SER A 566 1.73 -1.49 21.24
C SER A 566 0.52 -2.35 20.94
N GLY A 567 0.64 -3.18 19.91
CA GLY A 567 -0.36 -4.16 19.53
C GLY A 567 0.24 -5.48 19.06
N LEU A 568 -0.60 -6.51 18.89
CA LEU A 568 -0.15 -7.83 18.46
C LEU A 568 -0.13 -8.00 16.93
N SER A 569 -1.29 -7.82 16.27
CA SER A 569 -1.39 -7.78 14.80
C SER A 569 -2.67 -7.09 14.32
N SER A 570 -2.77 -6.68 13.06
CA SER A 570 -3.98 -6.00 12.53
C SER A 570 -4.35 -4.76 13.36
N ASN A 571 -3.41 -3.84 13.58
CA ASN A 571 -3.61 -2.64 14.42
C ASN A 571 -2.89 -1.42 13.85
N GLN A 572 -3.09 -0.24 14.44
CA GLN A 572 -2.43 1.01 14.02
C GLN A 572 -2.87 1.40 12.60
N GLY A 573 -4.13 1.81 12.47
CA GLY A 573 -4.67 2.32 11.21
C GLY A 573 -4.95 1.24 10.16
N VAL A 574 -5.68 0.17 10.51
CA VAL A 574 -5.98 -0.94 9.58
C VAL A 574 -7.39 -0.85 9.01
N GLY A 575 -7.48 -0.91 7.68
CA GLY A 575 -8.73 -0.93 6.94
C GLY A 575 -9.09 -2.31 6.41
N PHE A 576 -10.25 -2.84 6.77
CA PHE A 576 -10.84 -4.01 6.12
C PHE A 576 -12.33 -3.78 5.89
N PHE A 577 -12.74 -3.74 4.61
CA PHE A 577 -14.09 -3.35 4.23
C PHE A 577 -14.64 -2.07 4.90
N GLY A 578 -13.83 -1.03 4.93
CA GLY A 578 -14.10 0.22 5.64
C GLY A 578 -12.83 1.06 5.69
N THR A 579 -12.74 1.97 6.65
CA THR A 579 -11.51 2.75 6.85
C THR A 579 -11.04 2.69 8.30
N GLY A 580 -9.72 2.57 8.47
CA GLY A 580 -9.04 2.66 9.75
C GLY A 580 -7.94 3.71 9.68
N ILE A 581 -7.94 4.67 10.59
CA ILE A 581 -6.99 5.78 10.61
C ILE A 581 -6.40 5.93 12.02
N LEU A 582 -5.07 6.02 12.09
CA LEU A 582 -4.34 6.51 13.24
C LEU A 582 -3.65 7.81 12.82
N ASN A 583 -3.94 8.90 13.53
CA ASN A 583 -3.22 10.16 13.41
C ASN A 583 -2.41 10.39 14.69
N ASP A 584 -1.15 10.71 14.54
CA ASP A 584 -0.29 11.29 15.56
C ASP A 584 0.28 12.62 15.02
N LEU A 585 0.68 13.50 15.92
CA LEU A 585 0.75 14.92 15.70
C LEU A 585 2.04 15.57 16.15
N SER A 586 2.56 15.13 17.28
CA SER A 586 3.87 15.58 17.73
C SER A 586 4.36 14.67 18.83
N GLY A 587 5.59 14.22 18.69
CA GLY A 587 6.25 13.47 19.74
C GLY A 587 7.58 12.91 19.36
N ASN A 588 8.02 11.87 20.04
CA ASN A 588 9.02 10.93 19.55
C ASN A 588 8.46 9.56 19.89
N ASP A 589 7.71 9.03 18.95
CA ASP A 589 6.71 8.02 19.19
C ASP A 589 7.22 6.64 18.83
N VAL A 590 6.66 5.65 19.51
CA VAL A 590 7.06 4.26 19.34
C VAL A 590 5.87 3.44 18.90
N TYR A 591 5.91 3.00 17.65
CA TYR A 591 4.90 2.14 17.05
C TYR A 591 5.40 0.70 17.01
N PHE A 592 4.91 -0.13 17.93
CA PHE A 592 5.30 -1.53 18.05
C PHE A 592 4.16 -2.49 17.71
N SER A 593 4.37 -3.31 16.69
CA SER A 593 3.44 -4.39 16.33
C SER A 593 4.14 -5.62 15.78
N GLY A 594 3.51 -6.79 15.94
CA GLY A 594 4.08 -8.06 15.50
C GLY A 594 3.97 -8.31 13.99
N MET A 595 2.87 -7.87 13.35
CA MET A 595 2.61 -7.95 11.91
C MET A 595 1.29 -7.24 11.54
N LEU A 596 1.03 -7.00 10.25
CA LEU A 596 -0.25 -6.47 9.74
C LEU A 596 -0.64 -5.14 10.40
N ALA A 597 0.29 -4.19 10.47
CA ALA A 597 0.07 -2.93 11.19
C ALA A 597 0.64 -1.71 10.48
N GLN A 598 0.36 -0.53 11.03
CA GLN A 598 0.94 0.74 10.57
C GLN A 598 0.45 1.05 9.16
N GLY A 599 -0.85 1.30 9.02
CA GLY A 599 -1.45 1.70 7.74
C GLY A 599 -1.68 0.56 6.76
N VAL A 600 -2.42 -0.49 7.15
CA VAL A 600 -2.68 -1.66 6.27
C VAL A 600 -4.05 -1.57 5.61
N GLY A 601 -4.09 -1.73 4.28
CA GLY A 601 -5.32 -1.78 3.49
C GLY A 601 -5.64 -3.17 2.96
N PHE A 602 -6.61 -3.85 3.57
CA PHE A 602 -7.15 -5.13 3.08
C PHE A 602 -8.25 -4.93 2.04
N THR A 603 -8.86 -6.03 1.56
CA THR A 603 -9.98 -5.99 0.60
C THR A 603 -11.03 -4.93 0.96
N LYS A 604 -11.28 -4.00 0.02
CA LYS A 604 -12.20 -2.86 0.19
C LYS A 604 -11.92 -2.04 1.47
N GLY A 605 -10.66 -1.98 1.88
CA GLY A 605 -10.17 -1.24 3.04
C GLY A 605 -9.19 -0.14 2.65
N VAL A 606 -9.29 0.99 3.35
CA VAL A 606 -8.23 2.02 3.43
C VAL A 606 -7.69 2.01 4.86
N GLY A 607 -6.41 1.74 5.00
CA GLY A 607 -5.71 1.85 6.29
C GLY A 607 -4.66 2.95 6.21
N ALA A 608 -4.64 3.84 7.21
CA ALA A 608 -3.70 4.95 7.26
C ALA A 608 -3.08 5.10 8.66
N LEU A 609 -1.76 5.24 8.71
CA LEU A 609 -1.04 5.84 9.83
C LEU A 609 -0.43 7.14 9.31
N ILE A 610 -0.71 8.26 9.99
CA ILE A 610 -0.22 9.58 9.62
C ILE A 610 0.43 10.18 10.86
N ASP A 611 1.75 10.34 10.81
CA ASP A 611 2.55 11.06 11.79
C ASP A 611 2.95 12.42 11.20
N PHE A 612 3.07 13.44 12.05
CA PHE A 612 3.32 14.81 11.65
C PHE A 612 4.70 15.32 12.09
N ASN A 613 5.25 14.82 13.20
CA ASN A 613 6.51 15.34 13.72
C ASN A 613 7.07 14.51 14.87
N GLY A 614 8.29 14.00 14.72
CA GLY A 614 9.00 13.39 15.82
C GLY A 614 10.34 12.82 15.42
N ASN A 615 10.96 11.97 16.24
CA ASN A 615 11.98 11.06 15.73
C ASN A 615 11.50 9.67 16.14
N ASP A 616 10.79 9.06 15.22
CA ASP A 616 9.82 8.02 15.49
C ASP A 616 10.39 6.66 15.16
N PHE A 617 9.87 5.67 15.88
CA PHE A 617 10.33 4.29 15.77
C PHE A 617 9.19 3.36 15.37
N TYR A 618 9.20 2.96 14.10
CA TYR A 618 8.23 2.05 13.51
C TYR A 618 8.76 0.63 13.48
N PHE A 619 8.17 -0.25 14.29
CA PHE A 619 8.54 -1.67 14.35
C PHE A 619 7.36 -2.59 14.05
N GLY A 620 7.43 -3.31 12.93
CA GLY A 620 6.37 -4.21 12.47
C GLY A 620 6.85 -5.64 12.25
N SER A 621 7.63 -6.22 13.17
CA SER A 621 8.35 -7.50 12.94
C SER A 621 8.52 -8.35 14.21
N GLY A 622 9.36 -9.38 14.17
CA GLY A 622 9.91 -10.07 15.34
C GLY A 622 9.01 -11.11 16.03
N LYS A 623 7.73 -11.22 15.63
CA LYS A 623 6.77 -12.13 16.30
C LYS A 623 6.52 -13.45 15.57
N TYR A 624 6.27 -13.39 14.26
CA TYR A 624 5.84 -14.52 13.46
C TYR A 624 6.92 -14.89 12.44
N PRO A 625 7.70 -15.97 12.63
CA PRO A 625 8.75 -16.35 11.70
C PRO A 625 8.21 -16.58 10.28
N ASP A 626 8.99 -16.19 9.29
CA ASP A 626 8.66 -16.43 7.89
C ASP A 626 9.01 -17.85 7.48
N PHE A 627 8.09 -18.56 6.82
CA PHE A 627 8.32 -19.96 6.44
C PHE A 627 9.44 -20.15 5.40
N ARG A 628 9.86 -19.08 4.69
CA ARG A 628 10.91 -19.12 3.67
C ARG A 628 12.32 -19.05 4.28
N ASP A 629 12.48 -18.32 5.39
CA ASP A 629 13.73 -18.28 6.17
C ASP A 629 13.45 -18.13 7.68
N PRO A 630 12.89 -19.16 8.34
CA PRO A 630 12.33 -19.05 9.70
C PRO A 630 13.37 -18.80 10.80
N GLY A 631 14.67 -18.90 10.48
CA GLY A 631 15.77 -18.63 11.41
C GLY A 631 16.32 -17.21 11.32
N LYS A 632 15.87 -16.42 10.34
CA LYS A 632 16.38 -15.07 10.09
C LYS A 632 15.29 -14.02 9.90
N SER A 633 14.10 -14.45 9.49
CA SER A 633 13.09 -13.55 8.96
C SER A 633 11.73 -13.73 9.61
N PHE A 634 10.94 -12.67 9.60
CA PHE A 634 9.59 -12.60 10.13
C PHE A 634 8.60 -12.12 9.06
N GLN A 635 7.34 -12.49 9.26
CA GLN A 635 6.21 -11.98 8.50
C GLN A 635 5.84 -10.62 9.10
N SER A 636 6.07 -9.55 8.34
CA SER A 636 5.70 -8.19 8.75
C SER A 636 4.36 -7.81 8.17
N MET A 637 4.24 -7.66 6.85
CA MET A 637 2.99 -7.22 6.21
C MET A 637 2.50 -5.89 6.80
N SER A 638 3.39 -4.92 7.01
CA SER A 638 3.14 -3.67 7.74
C SER A 638 3.70 -2.44 7.01
N GLN A 639 3.49 -1.24 7.55
CA GLN A 639 4.08 0.03 7.09
C GLN A 639 3.59 0.40 5.69
N GLY A 640 2.33 0.81 5.61
CA GLY A 640 1.72 1.30 4.37
C GLY A 640 1.43 0.21 3.34
N ILE A 641 1.17 -1.03 3.74
CA ILE A 641 0.96 -2.13 2.78
C ILE A 641 -0.50 -2.24 2.32
N GLY A 642 -0.69 -2.36 1.02
CA GLY A 642 -1.95 -2.83 0.43
C GLY A 642 -1.94 -4.35 0.25
N MET A 643 -2.97 -5.06 0.70
CA MET A 643 -2.99 -6.52 0.70
C MET A 643 -4.32 -7.12 0.20
N GLY A 644 -4.23 -7.94 -0.84
CA GLY A 644 -5.33 -8.76 -1.35
C GLY A 644 -5.18 -10.23 -1.00
N ILE A 645 -6.28 -10.98 -1.10
CA ILE A 645 -6.30 -12.42 -0.94
C ILE A 645 -6.02 -13.05 -2.30
N ARG A 646 -4.81 -13.56 -2.49
CA ARG A 646 -4.47 -14.24 -3.74
C ARG A 646 -5.22 -15.59 -3.83
N PRO A 647 -5.84 -15.92 -4.98
CA PRO A 647 -6.48 -17.21 -5.17
C PRO A 647 -5.43 -18.33 -5.25
N GLU A 648 -5.76 -19.46 -4.62
CA GLU A 648 -4.99 -20.71 -4.66
C GLU A 648 -5.95 -21.88 -4.95
N ALA A 649 -5.46 -23.12 -5.12
CA ALA A 649 -6.27 -24.31 -5.45
C ALA A 649 -7.64 -24.39 -4.75
N THR A 650 -7.66 -24.06 -3.46
CA THR A 650 -8.88 -24.09 -2.64
C THR A 650 -9.35 -22.72 -2.21
N ILE A 651 -8.52 -21.68 -2.27
CA ILE A 651 -8.82 -20.35 -1.71
C ILE A 651 -9.45 -19.48 -2.78
N VAL A 652 -10.63 -18.93 -2.50
CA VAL A 652 -11.23 -17.90 -3.36
C VAL A 652 -10.55 -16.57 -3.07
N GLY A 653 -9.95 -15.96 -4.10
CA GLY A 653 -9.22 -14.69 -3.93
C GLY A 653 -10.13 -13.45 -3.86
N ALA A 654 -9.57 -12.34 -3.40
CA ALA A 654 -10.21 -11.03 -3.41
C ALA A 654 -9.15 -9.95 -3.60
N SER A 655 -9.47 -8.97 -4.42
CA SER A 655 -8.70 -7.74 -4.59
C SER A 655 -8.32 -7.10 -3.26
N GLY A 656 -7.13 -6.51 -3.15
CA GLY A 656 -6.73 -5.81 -1.93
C GLY A 656 -7.29 -4.39 -1.83
N GLY A 657 -6.81 -3.67 -0.82
CA GLY A 657 -7.14 -2.27 -0.56
C GLY A 657 -5.96 -1.34 -0.73
N ILE A 658 -5.97 -0.28 0.04
CA ILE A 658 -4.95 0.77 0.02
C ILE A 658 -4.37 0.94 1.43
N GLY A 659 -3.07 0.68 1.58
CA GLY A 659 -2.33 0.96 2.80
C GLY A 659 -1.50 2.23 2.64
N ILE A 660 -1.48 3.06 3.67
CA ILE A 660 -0.83 4.38 3.69
C ILE A 660 -0.07 4.52 5.01
N LEU A 661 1.23 4.81 4.92
CA LEU A 661 2.00 5.37 6.03
C LEU A 661 2.57 6.71 5.56
N ILE A 662 2.33 7.76 6.31
CA ILE A 662 2.88 9.09 6.05
C ILE A 662 3.59 9.53 7.31
N ASP A 663 4.87 9.85 7.17
CA ASP A 663 5.64 10.68 8.09
C ASP A 663 5.94 12.02 7.41
N GLN A 664 6.15 13.05 8.19
CA GLN A 664 6.44 14.40 7.71
C GLN A 664 7.77 14.96 8.17
N LYS A 665 8.23 14.57 9.36
CA LYS A 665 9.34 15.28 10.00
C LYS A 665 10.04 14.44 11.06
N GLY A 666 11.34 14.37 10.84
CA GLY A 666 12.40 14.09 11.78
C GLY A 666 13.16 12.84 11.37
N ALA A 667 14.06 12.35 12.24
CA ALA A 667 15.00 11.31 11.84
C ALA A 667 14.50 9.93 12.28
N ASP A 668 13.81 9.26 11.39
CA ASP A 668 12.93 8.15 11.68
C ASP A 668 13.54 6.79 11.38
N GLN A 669 12.97 5.77 12.02
CA GLN A 669 13.47 4.41 11.94
C GLN A 669 12.35 3.42 11.61
N TYR A 670 12.43 2.87 10.41
CA TYR A 670 11.48 1.89 9.90
C TYR A 670 12.08 0.48 9.92
N TYR A 671 11.57 -0.36 10.82
CA TYR A 671 11.93 -1.77 10.93
C TYR A 671 10.78 -2.67 10.50
N GLY A 672 10.89 -3.17 9.28
CA GLY A 672 10.05 -4.23 8.72
C GLY A 672 10.89 -5.45 8.33
N ASP A 673 10.24 -6.48 7.81
CA ASP A 673 10.91 -7.65 7.28
C ASP A 673 10.29 -8.09 5.95
N TYR A 674 9.45 -9.13 5.94
CA TYR A 674 8.76 -9.53 4.72
C TYR A 674 7.47 -8.74 4.51
N PHE A 675 7.30 -8.20 3.29
CA PHE A 675 6.12 -7.44 2.88
C PHE A 675 5.95 -6.14 3.70
N SER A 676 6.81 -5.15 3.51
CA SER A 676 6.73 -3.91 4.29
C SER A 676 7.09 -2.65 3.50
N GLN A 677 6.92 -1.48 4.11
CA GLN A 677 7.42 -0.20 3.62
C GLN A 677 6.87 0.13 2.24
N GLY A 678 5.57 0.44 2.17
CA GLY A 678 4.90 0.89 0.95
C GLY A 678 4.72 -0.19 -0.11
N SER A 679 4.80 -1.47 0.26
CA SER A 679 4.67 -2.57 -0.70
C SER A 679 3.21 -2.91 -1.02
N GLY A 680 2.93 -3.40 -2.22
CA GLY A 680 1.61 -3.88 -2.63
C GLY A 680 1.62 -5.38 -2.91
N TYR A 681 0.58 -6.09 -2.48
CA TYR A 681 0.36 -7.50 -2.77
C TYR A 681 -1.06 -7.80 -3.28
N TYR A 682 -1.14 -8.42 -4.46
CA TYR A 682 -2.37 -8.87 -5.12
C TYR A 682 -3.42 -7.78 -5.36
N PHE A 683 -3.17 -7.00 -6.43
CA PHE A 683 -4.03 -5.91 -6.89
C PHE A 683 -4.52 -4.98 -5.77
N SER A 684 -3.54 -4.38 -5.12
CA SER A 684 -3.66 -3.41 -4.05
C SER A 684 -2.68 -2.26 -4.31
N LEU A 685 -2.74 -1.22 -3.48
CA LEU A 685 -1.77 -0.14 -3.45
C LEU A 685 -1.17 -0.09 -2.04
N GLY A 686 0.15 -0.22 -1.95
CA GLY A 686 0.90 0.19 -0.76
C GLY A 686 1.61 1.51 -1.00
N PHE A 687 1.64 2.35 0.02
CA PHE A 687 2.24 3.67 -0.02
C PHE A 687 2.90 3.99 1.32
N LEU A 688 4.20 4.28 1.28
CA LEU A 688 4.95 4.91 2.36
C LEU A 688 5.48 6.24 1.83
N TYR A 689 5.28 7.30 2.60
CA TYR A 689 5.78 8.63 2.30
C TYR A 689 6.50 9.18 3.53
N ASP A 690 7.73 9.62 3.32
CA ASP A 690 8.50 10.42 4.27
C ASP A 690 8.88 11.74 3.59
N LYS A 691 9.07 12.80 4.37
CA LYS A 691 9.25 14.15 3.84
C LYS A 691 10.54 14.84 4.29
N GLU A 692 10.91 14.74 5.56
CA GLU A 692 12.03 15.51 6.10
C GLU A 692 12.70 14.67 7.15
N GLY A 693 13.95 14.28 6.96
CA GLY A 693 14.57 13.41 7.95
C GLY A 693 15.99 13.02 7.64
N ASN A 694 16.52 12.06 8.38
CA ASN A 694 17.77 11.38 8.07
C ASN A 694 17.51 9.92 8.47
N ASP A 695 16.83 9.23 7.59
CA ASP A 695 15.95 8.14 7.91
C ASP A 695 16.60 6.81 7.63
N LYS A 696 16.10 5.79 8.32
CA LYS A 696 16.64 4.44 8.23
C LYS A 696 15.55 3.43 7.95
N TYR A 697 15.61 2.89 6.75
CA TYR A 697 14.71 1.87 6.27
C TYR A 697 15.38 0.50 6.32
N TYR A 698 15.01 -0.31 7.30
CA TYR A 698 15.45 -1.70 7.42
C TYR A 698 14.32 -2.65 7.06
N ALA A 699 14.55 -3.47 6.04
CA ALA A 699 13.62 -4.51 5.66
C ALA A 699 14.31 -5.79 5.18
N GLY A 700 13.50 -6.81 4.92
CA GLY A 700 14.02 -8.09 4.49
C GLY A 700 13.81 -8.39 3.04
N ARG A 701 12.54 -8.48 2.65
CA ARG A 701 12.18 -8.94 1.30
C ARG A 701 10.78 -8.47 0.96
N TYR A 702 10.49 -8.24 -0.32
CA TYR A 702 9.16 -7.77 -0.73
C TYR A 702 8.83 -6.44 -0.07
N ALA A 703 9.81 -5.54 -0.04
CA ALA A 703 9.76 -4.32 0.75
C ALA A 703 10.19 -3.08 -0.04
N GLN A 704 10.04 -1.90 0.54
CA GLN A 704 10.53 -0.63 0.01
C GLN A 704 9.94 -0.34 -1.37
N GLY A 705 8.62 -0.16 -1.41
CA GLY A 705 7.88 0.18 -2.62
C GLY A 705 7.77 -0.96 -3.63
N ALA A 706 7.81 -2.23 -3.19
CA ALA A 706 7.72 -3.37 -4.10
C ALA A 706 6.26 -3.65 -4.50
N GLY A 707 6.00 -3.78 -5.81
CA GLY A 707 4.70 -4.20 -6.34
C GLY A 707 4.67 -5.68 -6.70
N ILE A 708 3.78 -6.47 -6.09
CA ILE A 708 3.80 -7.94 -6.17
C ILE A 708 2.46 -8.50 -6.62
N HIS A 709 2.47 -9.34 -7.66
CA HIS A 709 1.28 -10.01 -8.22
C HIS A 709 0.21 -9.01 -8.66
N SER A 710 0.50 -8.22 -9.69
CA SER A 710 -0.41 -7.18 -10.20
C SER A 710 -0.81 -6.10 -9.18
N ALA A 711 0.04 -5.85 -8.18
CA ALA A 711 -0.14 -4.77 -7.20
C ALA A 711 0.85 -3.63 -7.43
N ILE A 712 0.58 -2.51 -6.78
CA ILE A 712 1.39 -1.29 -6.83
C ILE A 712 2.03 -1.07 -5.46
N GLY A 713 3.34 -0.87 -5.43
CA GLY A 713 4.06 -0.40 -4.26
C GLY A 713 4.77 0.91 -4.57
N LEU A 714 4.76 1.82 -3.60
CA LEU A 714 5.43 3.11 -3.64
C LEU A 714 6.04 3.42 -2.28
N LEU A 715 7.34 3.66 -2.27
CA LEU A 715 8.05 4.37 -1.20
C LEU A 715 8.53 5.68 -1.78
N GLU A 716 8.20 6.78 -1.13
CA GLU A 716 8.65 8.12 -1.51
C GLU A 716 9.27 8.84 -0.32
N ASP A 717 10.49 9.32 -0.50
CA ASP A 717 11.21 10.19 0.44
C ASP A 717 11.46 11.54 -0.24
N LYS A 718 11.38 12.65 0.50
CA LYS A 718 11.56 13.99 -0.06
C LYS A 718 12.89 14.64 0.26
N SER A 719 13.48 14.35 1.41
CA SER A 719 14.75 14.95 1.79
C SER A 719 15.36 14.31 3.02
N GLY A 720 16.67 14.10 2.96
CA GLY A 720 17.44 13.61 4.09
C GLY A 720 18.80 13.11 3.65
N ASP A 721 19.66 12.69 4.57
CA ASP A 721 20.77 11.80 4.22
C ASP A 721 20.39 10.38 4.70
N ASP A 722 19.81 9.59 3.81
CA ASP A 722 18.99 8.41 4.16
C ASP A 722 19.69 7.07 3.90
N VAL A 723 19.22 6.04 4.60
CA VAL A 723 19.75 4.69 4.50
C VAL A 723 18.66 3.67 4.23
N TYR A 724 18.75 3.03 3.07
CA TYR A 724 17.85 1.97 2.64
C TYR A 724 18.57 0.62 2.65
N GLU A 725 18.29 -0.23 3.63
CA GLU A 725 18.89 -1.56 3.75
C GLU A 725 17.83 -2.68 3.65
N CYS A 726 17.98 -3.52 2.62
CA CYS A 726 17.22 -4.75 2.44
C CYS A 726 18.15 -5.96 2.37
N TYR A 727 18.02 -6.94 3.26
CA TYR A 727 18.95 -8.08 3.22
C TYR A 727 18.70 -9.06 2.05
N PHE A 728 17.52 -9.06 1.41
CA PHE A 728 17.24 -9.93 0.25
C PHE A 728 16.33 -9.29 -0.82
N GLY A 729 16.20 -9.98 -1.96
CA GLY A 729 15.64 -9.43 -3.20
C GLY A 729 14.12 -9.39 -3.35
N VAL A 730 13.66 -8.74 -4.41
CA VAL A 730 12.30 -8.25 -4.65
C VAL A 730 12.01 -7.09 -3.69
N SER A 731 12.89 -6.09 -3.68
CA SER A 731 12.79 -4.91 -2.82
C SER A 731 13.21 -3.65 -3.60
N GLN A 732 13.20 -2.47 -2.97
CA GLN A 732 13.68 -1.19 -3.53
C GLN A 732 13.13 -0.88 -4.93
N GLY A 733 11.82 -0.63 -4.97
CA GLY A 733 11.11 -0.29 -6.19
C GLY A 733 11.02 -1.47 -7.17
N CYS A 734 11.01 -2.70 -6.68
CA CYS A 734 10.86 -3.89 -7.51
C CYS A 734 9.43 -4.09 -8.02
N GLY A 735 9.25 -4.34 -9.32
CA GLY A 735 7.99 -4.84 -9.88
C GLY A 735 8.06 -6.35 -10.12
N HIS A 736 7.18 -7.14 -9.51
CA HIS A 736 7.16 -8.60 -9.66
C HIS A 736 5.80 -9.13 -10.10
N ASP A 737 5.81 -10.00 -11.13
CA ASP A 737 4.63 -10.68 -11.68
C ASP A 737 3.52 -9.67 -12.01
N THR A 738 3.78 -8.89 -13.06
CA THR A 738 2.96 -7.73 -13.49
C THR A 738 2.75 -6.63 -12.43
N GLY A 739 3.42 -6.71 -11.29
CA GLY A 739 3.45 -5.66 -10.28
C GLY A 739 4.28 -4.43 -10.70
N ILE A 740 3.97 -3.32 -10.06
CA ILE A 740 4.54 -1.99 -10.31
C ILE A 740 5.19 -1.53 -9.00
N GLY A 741 6.52 -1.38 -8.98
CA GLY A 741 7.24 -0.94 -7.80
C GLY A 741 8.00 0.36 -8.05
N PHE A 742 7.93 1.27 -7.09
CA PHE A 742 8.61 2.56 -7.10
C PHE A 742 9.27 2.80 -5.74
N LEU A 743 10.55 3.13 -5.77
CA LEU A 743 11.25 3.84 -4.70
C LEU A 743 11.72 5.15 -5.30
N VAL A 744 11.29 6.27 -4.72
CA VAL A 744 11.65 7.61 -5.18
C VAL A 744 12.21 8.41 -4.02
N ASP A 745 13.45 8.85 -4.12
CA ASP A 745 14.09 9.78 -3.21
C ASP A 745 14.32 11.11 -3.94
N ASN A 746 13.92 12.23 -3.33
CA ASN A 746 14.02 13.55 -3.96
C ASN A 746 15.22 14.39 -3.49
N GLY A 747 16.05 13.88 -2.58
CA GLY A 747 17.44 14.29 -2.50
C GLY A 747 18.09 14.20 -1.14
N GLY A 748 19.42 14.19 -1.17
CA GLY A 748 20.18 13.75 -0.02
C GLY A 748 21.60 13.38 -0.34
N ASN A 749 22.24 12.60 0.51
CA ASN A 749 23.41 11.80 0.14
C ASN A 749 23.15 10.37 0.62
N ASP A 750 22.51 9.59 -0.23
CA ASP A 750 21.72 8.45 0.21
C ASP A 750 22.45 7.13 -0.02
N ASN A 751 22.10 6.13 0.79
CA ASN A 751 22.74 4.82 0.72
C ASN A 751 21.73 3.71 0.51
N TYR A 752 21.76 3.12 -0.69
CA TYR A 752 20.93 1.99 -1.08
C TYR A 752 21.73 0.70 -1.03
N ARG A 753 21.33 -0.20 -0.14
CA ARG A 753 21.98 -1.49 0.06
C ARG A 753 21.01 -2.65 -0.07
N CYS A 754 21.32 -3.58 -0.96
CA CYS A 754 20.65 -4.88 -1.00
C CYS A 754 21.57 -6.01 -1.45
N GLU A 755 21.23 -7.27 -1.15
CA GLU A 755 21.98 -8.39 -1.68
C GLU A 755 21.72 -8.62 -3.17
N THR A 756 20.52 -8.97 -3.63
CA THR A 756 20.31 -9.32 -5.05
C THR A 756 18.90 -9.01 -5.51
N ILE A 757 18.68 -8.77 -6.81
CA ILE A 757 17.37 -8.60 -7.44
C ILE A 757 16.56 -7.50 -6.72
N SER A 758 17.01 -6.25 -6.72
CA SER A 758 16.38 -5.20 -5.88
C SER A 758 16.22 -3.89 -6.64
N GLN A 759 17.28 -3.09 -6.69
CA GLN A 759 17.29 -1.70 -7.14
C GLN A 759 16.65 -1.48 -8.52
N GLY A 760 15.37 -1.11 -8.52
CA GLY A 760 14.59 -0.81 -9.71
C GLY A 760 14.46 -2.01 -10.66
N VAL A 761 14.33 -3.23 -10.15
CA VAL A 761 14.27 -4.44 -11.00
C VAL A 761 12.85 -4.75 -11.46
N GLY A 762 12.71 -5.04 -12.76
CA GLY A 762 11.49 -5.59 -13.36
C GLY A 762 11.52 -7.10 -13.49
N LEU A 763 10.76 -7.82 -12.66
CA LEU A 763 10.65 -9.27 -12.65
C LEU A 763 9.33 -9.74 -13.23
N GLU A 764 9.40 -10.77 -14.09
CA GLU A 764 8.23 -11.47 -14.59
C GLU A 764 7.14 -10.49 -15.10
N LYS A 765 7.44 -9.68 -16.12
CA LYS A 765 6.52 -8.67 -16.72
C LYS A 765 6.21 -7.46 -15.81
N GLY A 766 6.84 -7.33 -14.65
CA GLY A 766 6.68 -6.16 -13.77
C GLY A 766 7.48 -4.94 -14.25
N ILE A 767 7.13 -3.78 -13.68
CA ILE A 767 7.88 -2.53 -13.83
C ILE A 767 8.49 -2.19 -12.47
N GLY A 768 9.81 -2.07 -12.40
CA GLY A 768 10.51 -1.60 -11.21
C GLY A 768 11.27 -0.31 -11.48
N VAL A 769 11.17 0.64 -10.54
CA VAL A 769 11.82 1.94 -10.59
C VAL A 769 12.45 2.25 -9.24
N LEU A 770 13.77 2.48 -9.24
CA LEU A 770 14.46 3.21 -8.19
C LEU A 770 14.91 4.52 -8.81
N ALA A 771 14.48 5.64 -8.26
CA ALA A 771 14.89 6.96 -8.72
C ALA A 771 15.35 7.80 -7.54
N ASP A 772 16.51 8.40 -7.72
CA ASP A 772 17.13 9.34 -6.80
C ASP A 772 17.38 10.65 -7.53
N PHE A 773 17.09 11.76 -6.86
CA PHE A 773 17.27 13.11 -7.39
C PHE A 773 18.12 13.94 -6.44
N TYR A 774 19.20 14.53 -6.93
CA TYR A 774 20.09 15.41 -6.16
C TYR A 774 20.85 14.68 -5.03
N GLY A 775 22.15 14.50 -5.19
CA GLY A 775 22.93 14.01 -4.07
C GLY A 775 24.34 13.59 -4.42
N ASN A 776 24.99 12.85 -3.54
CA ASN A 776 26.11 12.00 -3.94
C ASN A 776 25.89 10.62 -3.33
N ASP A 777 25.45 9.68 -4.16
CA ASP A 777 24.68 8.55 -3.65
C ASP A 777 25.41 7.21 -3.80
N GLY A 778 25.03 6.27 -2.94
CA GLY A 778 25.67 4.97 -2.79
C GLY A 778 24.75 3.83 -3.17
N TYR A 779 25.00 3.18 -4.32
CA TYR A 779 24.22 2.03 -4.78
C TYR A 779 25.03 0.73 -4.69
N SER A 780 24.78 -0.03 -3.62
CA SER A 780 25.45 -1.29 -3.34
C SER A 780 24.51 -2.50 -3.50
N ALA A 781 24.77 -3.32 -4.52
CA ALA A 781 24.07 -4.59 -4.71
C ALA A 781 24.93 -5.71 -5.30
N ASN A 782 24.54 -6.98 -5.10
CA ASN A 782 25.15 -8.15 -5.73
C ASN A 782 24.47 -8.56 -7.04
N GLY A 783 25.23 -9.11 -7.98
CA GLY A 783 24.71 -9.64 -9.24
C GLY A 783 24.02 -8.58 -10.12
N ASP A 784 22.99 -9.01 -10.82
CA ASP A 784 22.23 -8.25 -11.83
C ASP A 784 21.06 -7.51 -11.17
N SER A 785 21.37 -6.56 -10.30
CA SER A 785 20.38 -5.97 -9.37
C SER A 785 20.06 -4.50 -9.60
N GLN A 786 20.75 -3.83 -10.51
CA GLN A 786 20.66 -2.39 -10.75
C GLN A 786 20.00 -2.09 -12.09
N GLY A 787 18.71 -1.71 -12.06
CA GLY A 787 17.92 -1.39 -13.26
C GLY A 787 17.85 -2.57 -14.23
N PHE A 788 17.77 -3.80 -13.71
CA PHE A 788 17.73 -5.03 -14.51
C PHE A 788 16.30 -5.48 -14.78
N SER A 789 16.15 -6.29 -15.81
CA SER A 789 14.88 -6.93 -16.14
C SER A 789 15.08 -8.41 -16.41
N TYR A 790 14.18 -9.22 -15.85
CA TYR A 790 14.22 -10.67 -16.02
C TYR A 790 13.01 -11.13 -16.83
N PRO A 791 13.22 -12.04 -17.81
CA PRO A 791 12.13 -12.53 -18.64
C PRO A 791 11.14 -13.34 -17.81
N SER A 792 9.88 -13.35 -18.24
CA SER A 792 8.89 -14.25 -17.65
C SER A 792 9.23 -15.71 -17.94
N LYS A 793 8.97 -16.59 -16.97
CA LYS A 793 9.03 -18.05 -17.17
C LYS A 793 7.84 -18.58 -17.96
N THR A 794 6.76 -17.80 -18.10
CA THR A 794 5.47 -18.25 -18.64
C THR A 794 5.01 -17.50 -19.88
N GLU A 795 5.75 -16.46 -20.29
CA GLU A 795 5.42 -15.60 -21.43
C GLU A 795 6.68 -15.05 -22.09
N GLU A 796 6.58 -14.61 -23.35
CA GLU A 796 7.69 -13.99 -24.10
C GLU A 796 7.87 -12.49 -23.78
N VAL A 797 7.06 -11.95 -22.87
CA VAL A 797 7.13 -10.56 -22.39
C VAL A 797 8.15 -10.46 -21.27
N ILE A 798 8.97 -9.41 -21.32
CA ILE A 798 9.98 -9.08 -20.32
C ILE A 798 9.45 -8.01 -19.36
N GLY A 799 10.01 -7.92 -18.16
CA GLY A 799 9.80 -6.76 -17.29
C GLY A 799 10.55 -5.53 -17.78
N ILE A 800 10.35 -4.41 -17.11
CA ILE A 800 11.13 -3.18 -17.27
C ILE A 800 11.72 -2.81 -15.92
N GLY A 801 13.02 -2.57 -15.88
CA GLY A 801 13.73 -2.15 -14.69
C GLY A 801 14.44 -0.84 -14.96
N ILE A 802 14.30 0.11 -14.05
CA ILE A 802 14.79 1.47 -14.19
C ILE A 802 15.54 1.83 -12.92
N LEU A 803 16.82 2.19 -13.07
CA LEU A 803 17.60 2.85 -12.03
C LEU A 803 17.92 4.26 -12.52
N ILE A 804 17.52 5.27 -11.75
CA ILE A 804 17.75 6.68 -12.05
C ILE A 804 18.54 7.26 -10.90
N ASP A 805 19.64 7.90 -11.28
CA ASP A 805 20.40 8.84 -10.50
C ASP A 805 20.44 10.11 -11.36
N ASN A 806 19.77 11.17 -10.89
CA ASN A 806 19.57 12.39 -11.66
C ASN A 806 20.01 13.62 -10.86
N GLN A 807 21.27 13.98 -11.06
CA GLN A 807 22.07 15.02 -10.40
C GLN A 807 22.88 14.50 -9.21
N GLY A 808 24.18 14.62 -9.36
CA GLY A 808 25.20 14.33 -8.35
C GLY A 808 26.56 14.45 -9.01
N ASN A 809 27.64 14.55 -8.24
CA ASN A 809 28.99 14.62 -8.82
C ASN A 809 29.87 13.43 -8.45
N ASN A 810 29.46 12.59 -7.49
CA ASN A 810 30.32 11.55 -6.92
C ASN A 810 29.57 10.26 -6.58
N ASP A 811 28.67 9.83 -7.45
CA ASP A 811 27.81 8.67 -7.22
C ASP A 811 28.56 7.36 -7.40
N THR A 812 28.25 6.38 -6.56
CA THR A 812 28.92 5.08 -6.55
C THR A 812 27.95 3.96 -6.89
N PHE A 813 28.31 3.20 -7.92
CA PHE A 813 27.56 2.02 -8.37
C PHE A 813 28.41 0.76 -8.23
N ARG A 814 27.75 -0.41 -8.18
CA ARG A 814 28.43 -1.72 -8.18
C ARG A 814 29.46 -1.83 -9.31
N ASN A 815 29.06 -1.42 -10.51
CA ASN A 815 29.92 -1.33 -11.67
C ASN A 815 30.11 0.14 -12.03
N MET A 816 31.33 0.54 -12.41
CA MET A 816 31.60 1.91 -12.82
C MET A 816 30.68 2.35 -13.96
N LEU A 817 29.80 3.30 -13.67
CA LEU A 817 28.99 4.04 -14.62
C LEU A 817 29.61 5.43 -14.79
N LYS A 818 29.63 5.94 -16.01
CA LYS A 818 30.13 7.29 -16.26
C LYS A 818 29.01 8.29 -15.98
N GLU A 819 29.36 9.45 -15.47
CA GLU A 819 28.49 10.61 -15.41
C GLU A 819 27.88 10.93 -16.79
N ASN A 820 26.70 11.55 -16.76
CA ASN A 820 25.98 12.00 -17.95
C ASN A 820 25.74 10.87 -18.99
N LEU A 821 25.38 9.69 -18.50
CA LEU A 821 25.18 8.48 -19.30
C LEU A 821 23.78 7.89 -19.09
N LEU A 822 23.11 7.58 -20.21
CA LEU A 822 21.97 6.69 -20.26
C LEU A 822 22.38 5.35 -20.90
N LEU A 823 22.14 4.25 -20.19
CA LEU A 823 22.42 2.89 -20.63
C LEU A 823 21.13 2.12 -20.88
N TYR A 824 20.95 1.66 -22.13
CA TYR A 824 19.89 0.71 -22.49
C TYR A 824 20.42 -0.71 -22.47
N ARG A 825 19.88 -1.54 -21.58
CA ARG A 825 20.23 -2.97 -21.54
C ARG A 825 19.38 -3.77 -22.53
N PRO A 826 19.93 -4.83 -23.15
CA PRO A 826 19.19 -5.64 -24.13
C PRO A 826 17.95 -6.35 -23.60
N ASN A 827 17.85 -6.52 -22.27
CA ASN A 827 16.82 -7.27 -21.54
C ASN A 827 15.67 -6.40 -21.03
N GLY A 828 15.62 -5.10 -21.33
CA GLY A 828 14.57 -4.18 -20.84
C GLY A 828 15.00 -3.24 -19.72
N GLY A 829 16.24 -3.39 -19.23
CA GLY A 829 16.81 -2.52 -18.22
C GLY A 829 17.21 -1.13 -18.74
N LEU A 830 17.04 -0.10 -17.91
CA LEU A 830 17.41 1.29 -18.17
C LEU A 830 18.17 1.84 -16.96
N ILE A 831 19.33 2.46 -17.18
CA ILE A 831 20.08 3.14 -16.12
C ILE A 831 20.46 4.54 -16.56
N LEU A 832 20.10 5.54 -15.75
CA LEU A 832 20.56 6.92 -15.85
C LEU A 832 21.52 7.21 -14.71
N ASN A 833 22.67 7.80 -15.02
CA ASN A 833 23.56 8.50 -14.09
C ASN A 833 23.82 9.86 -14.74
N LYS A 834 23.42 10.95 -14.09
CA LYS A 834 23.46 12.28 -14.71
C LYS A 834 24.15 13.32 -13.84
#